data_AF-A0A3P3R2D9-F1
#
_entry.id   AF-A0A3P3R2D9-F1
#
_cell.length_a   1.000
_cell.length_b   1.000
_cell.length_c   1.000
_cell.angle_alpha   90.00
_cell.angle_beta   90.00
_cell.angle_gamma   90.00
#
_symmetry.space_group_name_H-M   'P 1'
#
loop_
_entity.id
_entity.type
_entity.pdbx_description
1 polymer ?
#
loop_
_entity_poly.entity_id
_entity_poly.type
_entity_poly.pdbx_seq_one_letter_code
_entity_poly.pdbx_strand_id
1 'polypeptide(L)'
;MAESIIRQTNRTLLIEEINPEKLNLLTLVGDVRGLDSLSDDKVKEINEALLVKDFDEFLEKFDPTVYSFFNASTGKIVYSKEKPAGVPENMLSIVHLNAHNDFLKMLMTLVETKRSQGIINADFKFEKLTEMISPSKVMDDIKQVRKELQYTYAEYAKLEDGDPHKLDLGDKLNSMFEEASANYQNLMAMIPLAISDIKTRLLLGESEESKSNDALTLGLLTMSSEGELTVIEAPKVEESRLVLADDNSNAGLIEALEEDYDALNAEGNSYVKQLVVRTFCPLNSTMQSQIDVKKEVANYNTYLEFYKNAKDDFIKVVKPLVEKILGVWAFFEQYPKQVKGMKPTLLIANVKNEVMANSLNVPKLCAYLNTVNEKNDYSNTVWYAIVAGVSLDEKSKMNVTRERFKGNKDSVKSENISVESLARIADALKDYGVQCFYSYETGDKTTFNSMAMTGVGFFDDRCSGLSGKPYSEYLIPCVPNFTIIPKDKSGVKLESKMIINENEAAELSKAKEDIMKLWIDGVYIGAAYVAAGFVASYQSPEYLKEYFKKDVDTDLPGVRFDIEAKNNSLKVHTTMSKEITGFTNSVKDDINKRGFGFVFSSENAVLDGENISHIMVYKARNLKLSGGSYEPIYKTQTANYIERILRHATGDFKSENIGKFFSNNPSSQKSVWLSKRSNINAILGAGDDITYEADETAGVCTIEISFGNAIKRLEVPLNRAGE
;
A
#
# COMPACT_ATOMS: atom_id res chain seq x y z
N MET A 1 7.01 34.44 -26.83
CA MET A 1 8.07 33.97 -25.90
C MET A 1 7.72 32.54 -25.57
N ALA A 2 8.49 31.57 -26.06
CA ALA A 2 8.29 30.16 -25.70
C ALA A 2 8.51 30.01 -24.18
N GLU A 3 7.69 29.20 -23.51
CA GLU A 3 7.85 28.97 -22.07
C GLU A 3 9.25 28.43 -21.79
N SER A 4 10.04 29.16 -20.99
CA SER A 4 11.45 28.85 -20.71
C SER A 4 11.64 27.88 -19.54
N ILE A 5 10.57 27.15 -19.17
CA ILE A 5 10.48 26.34 -17.95
C ILE A 5 9.65 25.09 -18.25
N ILE A 6 10.20 23.92 -17.91
CA ILE A 6 9.44 22.66 -17.90
C ILE A 6 8.74 22.57 -16.55
N ARG A 7 7.41 22.65 -16.56
CA ARG A 7 6.61 22.71 -15.33
C ARG A 7 6.40 21.35 -14.65
N GLN A 8 6.43 20.25 -15.40
CA GLN A 8 6.19 18.90 -14.90
C GLN A 8 7.49 18.09 -14.91
N THR A 9 8.08 17.88 -13.74
CA THR A 9 9.37 17.17 -13.60
C THR A 9 9.31 15.90 -12.74
N ASN A 10 8.11 15.35 -12.52
CA ASN A 10 7.88 14.30 -11.52
C ASN A 10 6.97 13.14 -11.94
N ARG A 11 6.67 13.00 -13.23
CA ARG A 11 5.96 11.82 -13.74
C ARG A 11 6.85 10.58 -13.60
N THR A 12 6.28 9.52 -13.02
CA THR A 12 6.98 8.28 -12.68
C THR A 12 6.35 7.10 -13.43
N LEU A 13 7.16 6.19 -13.97
CA LEU A 13 6.74 4.92 -14.58
C LEU A 13 6.88 3.78 -13.57
N LEU A 14 5.80 3.05 -13.26
CA LEU A 14 5.84 1.82 -12.47
C LEU A 14 5.86 0.60 -13.41
N ILE A 15 6.90 -0.22 -13.34
CA ILE A 15 7.02 -1.44 -14.15
C ILE A 15 6.63 -2.65 -13.30
N GLU A 16 5.33 -2.78 -13.08
CA GLU A 16 4.73 -3.92 -12.38
C GLU A 16 3.38 -4.28 -12.96
N GLU A 17 2.96 -5.53 -12.76
CA GLU A 17 1.62 -6.02 -13.05
C GLU A 17 0.75 -5.91 -11.79
N ILE A 18 -0.38 -5.23 -11.91
CA ILE A 18 -1.37 -5.00 -10.85
C ILE A 18 -2.59 -5.88 -11.09
N ASN A 19 -3.13 -5.86 -12.31
CA ASN A 19 -4.26 -6.68 -12.71
C ASN A 19 -4.08 -7.18 -14.15
N PRO A 20 -3.85 -8.49 -14.36
CA PRO A 20 -3.63 -9.06 -15.69
C PRO A 20 -4.81 -8.89 -16.66
N GLU A 21 -6.02 -8.69 -16.16
CA GLU A 21 -7.23 -8.53 -16.98
C GLU A 21 -7.40 -7.11 -17.53
N LYS A 22 -6.61 -6.14 -17.03
CA LYS A 22 -6.63 -4.75 -17.51
C LYS A 22 -5.62 -4.55 -18.63
N LEU A 23 -5.86 -3.53 -19.45
CA LEU A 23 -4.92 -3.13 -20.50
C LEU A 23 -3.54 -2.83 -19.90
N ASN A 24 -2.52 -3.03 -20.72
CA ASN A 24 -1.14 -2.82 -20.33
C ASN A 24 -0.37 -2.05 -21.41
N LEU A 25 0.77 -1.50 -21.03
CA LEU A 25 1.55 -0.60 -21.90
C LEU A 25 1.92 -1.28 -23.22
N LEU A 26 2.35 -2.55 -23.18
CA LEU A 26 2.78 -3.28 -24.37
C LEU A 26 1.64 -3.53 -25.37
N THR A 27 0.42 -3.71 -24.86
CA THR A 27 -0.79 -3.94 -25.66
C THR A 27 -1.26 -2.64 -26.31
N LEU A 28 -1.26 -1.53 -25.55
CA LEU A 28 -1.66 -0.22 -26.04
C LEU A 28 -0.69 0.35 -27.09
N VAL A 29 0.61 0.13 -26.87
CA VAL A 29 1.66 0.50 -27.84
C VAL A 29 1.55 -0.33 -29.12
N GLY A 30 1.26 -1.64 -29.00
CA GLY A 30 1.06 -2.51 -30.15
C GLY A 30 2.36 -2.90 -30.85
N ASP A 31 2.33 -3.04 -32.19
CA ASP A 31 3.50 -3.37 -33.01
C ASP A 31 4.25 -2.08 -33.41
N VAL A 32 5.57 -2.11 -33.25
CA VAL A 32 6.46 -0.95 -33.46
C VAL A 32 7.52 -1.22 -34.54
N ARG A 33 7.38 -2.30 -35.32
CA ARG A 33 8.33 -2.59 -36.41
C ARG A 33 8.34 -1.44 -37.43
N GLY A 34 9.48 -0.77 -37.54
CA GLY A 34 9.66 0.39 -38.41
C GLY A 34 9.04 1.68 -37.89
N LEU A 35 8.66 1.74 -36.60
CA LEU A 35 8.13 2.94 -35.94
C LEU A 35 9.04 3.35 -34.79
N ASP A 36 9.53 4.59 -34.84
CA ASP A 36 10.36 5.15 -33.76
C ASP A 36 9.55 5.90 -32.71
N SER A 37 8.31 6.29 -33.02
CA SER A 37 7.40 7.04 -32.13
C SER A 37 5.93 6.71 -32.36
N LEU A 38 5.08 7.13 -31.41
CA LEU A 38 3.64 6.94 -31.39
C LEU A 38 2.91 8.25 -31.70
N SER A 39 1.69 8.13 -32.25
CA SER A 39 0.78 9.27 -32.44
C SER A 39 0.31 9.86 -31.11
N ASP A 40 -0.05 11.14 -31.10
CA ASP A 40 -0.57 11.81 -29.89
C ASP A 40 -1.86 11.17 -29.35
N ASP A 41 -2.73 10.64 -30.23
CA ASP A 41 -3.95 9.95 -29.81
C ASP A 41 -3.63 8.64 -29.07
N LYS A 42 -2.56 7.93 -29.46
CA LYS A 42 -2.07 6.76 -28.72
C LYS A 42 -1.52 7.14 -27.35
N VAL A 43 -0.84 8.28 -27.23
CA VAL A 43 -0.37 8.79 -25.92
C VAL A 43 -1.56 9.14 -25.02
N LYS A 44 -2.63 9.73 -25.56
CA LYS A 44 -3.87 9.99 -24.80
C LYS A 44 -4.53 8.70 -24.33
N GLU A 45 -4.68 7.71 -25.21
CA GLU A 45 -5.22 6.39 -24.88
C GLU A 45 -4.41 5.71 -23.76
N ILE A 46 -3.08 5.76 -23.85
CA ILE A 46 -2.17 5.26 -22.81
C ILE A 46 -2.40 5.99 -21.48
N ASN A 47 -2.50 7.32 -21.50
CA ASN A 47 -2.72 8.11 -20.29
C ASN A 47 -4.11 7.83 -19.68
N GLU A 48 -5.15 7.72 -20.49
CA GLU A 48 -6.51 7.43 -20.03
C GLU A 48 -6.55 6.08 -19.31
N ALA A 49 -5.92 5.05 -19.88
CA ALA A 49 -5.91 3.70 -19.32
C ALA A 49 -4.93 3.51 -18.15
N LEU A 50 -3.72 4.10 -18.20
CA LEU A 50 -2.60 3.70 -17.35
C LEU A 50 -2.03 4.77 -16.43
N LEU A 51 -2.31 6.05 -16.67
CA LEU A 51 -1.82 7.15 -15.84
C LEU A 51 -2.79 7.40 -14.70
N VAL A 52 -2.28 7.49 -13.47
CA VAL A 52 -3.06 7.82 -12.27
C VAL A 52 -2.43 9.01 -11.54
N LYS A 53 -3.25 9.83 -10.91
CA LYS A 53 -2.87 11.08 -10.22
C LYS A 53 -3.01 11.01 -8.71
N ASP A 54 -3.72 10.00 -8.22
CA ASP A 54 -3.86 9.69 -6.81
C ASP A 54 -4.16 8.20 -6.62
N PHE A 55 -4.27 7.80 -5.36
CA PHE A 55 -4.51 6.42 -4.97
C PHE A 55 -5.93 5.93 -5.28
N ASP A 56 -6.92 6.81 -5.27
CA ASP A 56 -8.32 6.45 -5.53
C ASP A 56 -8.51 6.16 -7.03
N GLU A 57 -7.96 7.02 -7.91
CA GLU A 57 -7.92 6.78 -9.36
C GLU A 57 -7.19 5.47 -9.71
N PHE A 58 -6.16 5.10 -8.92
CA PHE A 58 -5.49 3.81 -9.06
C PHE A 58 -6.41 2.61 -8.78
N LEU A 59 -7.14 2.64 -7.66
CA LEU A 59 -8.07 1.56 -7.31
C LEU A 59 -9.18 1.44 -8.35
N GLU A 60 -9.70 2.55 -8.86
CA GLU A 60 -10.74 2.57 -9.90
C GLU A 60 -10.25 2.01 -11.25
N LYS A 61 -9.10 2.47 -11.75
CA LYS A 61 -8.61 2.05 -13.08
C LYS A 61 -8.13 0.59 -13.09
N PHE A 62 -7.32 0.20 -12.11
CA PHE A 62 -6.68 -1.10 -12.10
C PHE A 62 -7.52 -2.19 -11.42
N ASP A 63 -8.44 -1.82 -10.53
CA ASP A 63 -9.36 -2.74 -9.83
C ASP A 63 -8.65 -4.04 -9.38
N PRO A 64 -7.66 -3.96 -8.46
CA PRO A 64 -6.85 -5.12 -8.11
C PRO A 64 -7.72 -6.22 -7.52
N THR A 65 -7.65 -7.41 -8.12
CA THR A 65 -8.66 -8.46 -7.91
C THR A 65 -8.02 -9.80 -7.56
N VAL A 66 -8.65 -10.55 -6.66
CA VAL A 66 -8.36 -11.96 -6.39
C VAL A 66 -9.61 -12.79 -6.67
N TYR A 67 -9.44 -13.83 -7.46
CA TYR A 67 -10.48 -14.80 -7.78
C TYR A 67 -10.46 -15.95 -6.79
N SER A 68 -11.64 -16.49 -6.49
CA SER A 68 -11.77 -17.67 -5.64
C SER A 68 -12.87 -18.60 -6.14
N PHE A 69 -12.66 -19.90 -5.98
CA PHE A 69 -13.66 -20.93 -6.28
C PHE A 69 -13.46 -22.15 -5.38
N PHE A 70 -14.54 -22.92 -5.16
CA PHE A 70 -14.47 -24.13 -4.37
C PHE A 70 -14.07 -25.34 -5.23
N ASN A 71 -12.98 -26.02 -4.85
CA ASN A 71 -12.55 -27.24 -5.51
C ASN A 71 -13.09 -28.46 -4.75
N ALA A 72 -14.13 -29.08 -5.31
CA ALA A 72 -14.78 -30.25 -4.72
C ALA A 72 -13.86 -31.46 -4.56
N SER A 73 -12.86 -31.63 -5.42
CA SER A 73 -11.92 -32.77 -5.36
C SER A 73 -10.95 -32.68 -4.18
N THR A 74 -10.56 -31.46 -3.81
CA THR A 74 -9.64 -31.22 -2.69
C THR A 74 -10.36 -30.80 -1.41
N GLY A 75 -11.65 -30.44 -1.50
CA GLY A 75 -12.45 -29.90 -0.39
C GLY A 75 -11.97 -28.53 0.08
N LYS A 76 -11.32 -27.75 -0.80
CA LYS A 76 -10.69 -26.47 -0.45
C LYS A 76 -11.08 -25.36 -1.39
N ILE A 77 -11.00 -24.13 -0.90
CA ILE A 77 -11.08 -22.94 -1.73
C ILE A 77 -9.73 -22.72 -2.38
N VAL A 78 -9.75 -22.45 -3.68
CA VAL A 78 -8.57 -22.06 -4.44
C VAL A 78 -8.65 -20.56 -4.70
N TYR A 79 -7.57 -19.85 -4.41
CA TYR A 79 -7.43 -18.43 -4.71
C TYR A 79 -6.43 -18.24 -5.86
N SER A 80 -6.71 -17.27 -6.73
CA SER A 80 -5.86 -16.94 -7.89
C SER A 80 -5.85 -15.45 -8.17
N LYS A 81 -4.73 -14.92 -8.67
CA LYS A 81 -4.63 -13.53 -9.16
C LYS A 81 -5.19 -13.38 -10.58
N GLU A 82 -5.07 -14.44 -11.39
CA GLU A 82 -5.57 -14.51 -12.75
C GLU A 82 -6.92 -15.21 -12.77
N LYS A 83 -7.81 -14.81 -13.70
CA LYS A 83 -9.12 -15.46 -13.84
C LYS A 83 -8.90 -16.92 -14.25
N PRO A 84 -9.34 -17.91 -13.43
CA PRO A 84 -9.05 -19.31 -13.70
C PRO A 84 -9.77 -19.78 -14.97
N ALA A 85 -9.01 -20.33 -15.91
CA ALA A 85 -9.55 -20.87 -17.15
C ALA A 85 -10.44 -22.11 -16.88
N GLY A 86 -11.64 -22.13 -17.47
CA GLY A 86 -12.56 -23.27 -17.40
C GLY A 86 -13.46 -23.31 -16.15
N VAL A 87 -13.39 -22.32 -15.25
CA VAL A 87 -14.36 -22.17 -14.15
C VAL A 87 -15.53 -21.30 -14.64
N PRO A 88 -16.79 -21.79 -14.55
CA PRO A 88 -17.98 -21.00 -14.88
C PRO A 88 -18.10 -19.74 -14.01
N GLU A 89 -18.58 -18.63 -14.59
CA GLU A 89 -18.68 -17.35 -13.87
C GLU A 89 -19.59 -17.42 -12.64
N ASN A 90 -20.67 -18.19 -12.71
CA ASN A 90 -21.58 -18.42 -11.58
C ASN A 90 -20.96 -19.23 -10.42
N MET A 91 -19.77 -19.81 -10.61
CA MET A 91 -19.02 -20.54 -9.57
C MET A 91 -17.76 -19.79 -9.12
N LEU A 92 -17.54 -18.59 -9.66
CA LEU A 92 -16.38 -17.76 -9.38
C LEU A 92 -16.77 -16.62 -8.45
N SER A 93 -16.08 -16.50 -7.33
CA SER A 93 -16.20 -15.36 -6.43
C SER A 93 -15.04 -14.39 -6.65
N ILE A 94 -15.37 -13.11 -6.82
CA ILE A 94 -14.41 -12.04 -7.10
C ILE A 94 -14.21 -11.22 -5.82
N VAL A 95 -12.96 -11.08 -5.39
CA VAL A 95 -12.58 -10.26 -4.23
C VAL A 95 -11.83 -9.03 -4.73
N HIS A 96 -12.51 -7.90 -4.72
CA HIS A 96 -11.93 -6.60 -5.05
C HIS A 96 -11.11 -6.06 -3.86
N LEU A 97 -9.87 -5.66 -4.11
CA LEU A 97 -8.97 -5.07 -3.11
C LEU A 97 -9.07 -3.54 -3.17
N ASN A 98 -10.23 -3.01 -2.77
CA ASN A 98 -10.52 -1.57 -2.73
C ASN A 98 -10.64 -1.07 -1.27
N ALA A 99 -11.06 0.19 -1.08
CA ALA A 99 -11.21 0.80 0.24
C ALA A 99 -12.19 0.08 1.19
N HIS A 100 -13.09 -0.76 0.65
CA HIS A 100 -14.05 -1.56 1.42
C HIS A 100 -13.49 -2.94 1.81
N ASN A 101 -12.32 -3.33 1.30
CA ASN A 101 -11.71 -4.59 1.68
C ASN A 101 -11.12 -4.51 3.09
N ASP A 102 -11.62 -5.34 4.01
CA ASP A 102 -11.21 -5.32 5.42
C ASP A 102 -9.72 -5.52 5.65
N PHE A 103 -9.08 -6.39 4.86
CA PHE A 103 -7.65 -6.67 5.01
C PHE A 103 -6.81 -5.46 4.59
N LEU A 104 -7.14 -4.83 3.46
CA LEU A 104 -6.46 -3.63 3.00
C LEU A 104 -6.70 -2.44 3.95
N LYS A 105 -7.96 -2.23 4.35
CA LYS A 105 -8.36 -1.19 5.30
C LYS A 105 -7.64 -1.36 6.64
N MET A 106 -7.58 -2.59 7.16
CA MET A 106 -6.82 -2.91 8.36
C MET A 106 -5.37 -2.46 8.24
N LEU A 107 -4.69 -2.79 7.15
CA LEU A 107 -3.28 -2.44 6.94
C LEU A 107 -3.07 -0.93 6.86
N MET A 108 -3.92 -0.21 6.11
CA MET A 108 -3.86 1.26 6.03
C MET A 108 -4.08 1.91 7.40
N THR A 109 -5.11 1.48 8.13
CA THR A 109 -5.37 1.96 9.50
C THR A 109 -4.19 1.68 10.42
N LEU A 110 -3.49 0.55 10.25
CA LEU A 110 -2.30 0.20 11.02
C LEU A 110 -1.17 1.21 10.78
N VAL A 111 -0.90 1.55 9.51
CA VAL A 111 0.12 2.56 9.16
C VAL A 111 -0.26 3.94 9.68
N GLU A 112 -1.50 4.37 9.50
CA GLU A 112 -2.00 5.67 9.97
C GLU A 112 -1.96 5.79 11.49
N THR A 113 -2.39 4.74 12.20
CA THR A 113 -2.36 4.69 13.66
C THR A 113 -0.92 4.79 14.15
N LYS A 114 -0.01 4.01 13.56
CA LYS A 114 1.41 4.08 13.92
C LYS A 114 2.01 5.45 13.62
N ARG A 115 1.69 6.06 12.48
CA ARG A 115 2.08 7.43 12.11
C ARG A 115 1.60 8.45 13.15
N SER A 116 0.33 8.37 13.56
CA SER A 116 -0.25 9.29 14.55
C SER A 116 0.39 9.16 15.94
N GLN A 117 0.77 7.95 16.34
CA GLN A 117 1.42 7.69 17.63
C GLN A 117 2.91 8.03 17.62
N GLY A 118 3.56 8.00 16.45
CA GLY A 118 4.99 8.28 16.30
C GLY A 118 5.90 7.27 17.01
N ILE A 119 5.41 6.05 17.28
CA ILE A 119 6.15 5.00 17.99
C ILE A 119 6.79 3.98 17.04
N ILE A 120 7.87 3.35 17.51
CA ILE A 120 8.65 2.36 16.77
C ILE A 120 7.98 0.98 16.75
N ASN A 121 8.44 0.08 15.88
CA ASN A 121 7.88 -1.28 15.75
C ASN A 121 7.97 -2.09 17.06
N ALA A 122 9.02 -1.87 17.87
CA ALA A 122 9.18 -2.60 19.12
C ALA A 122 8.03 -2.31 20.11
N ASP A 123 7.58 -1.05 20.18
CA ASP A 123 6.62 -0.57 21.16
C ASP A 123 5.17 -0.60 20.67
N PHE A 124 4.97 -0.70 19.35
CA PHE A 124 3.65 -0.78 18.74
C PHE A 124 2.96 -2.12 19.01
N LYS A 125 1.68 -2.05 19.40
CA LYS A 125 0.84 -3.21 19.74
C LYS A 125 0.07 -3.69 18.52
N PHE A 126 0.75 -4.46 17.66
CA PHE A 126 0.18 -4.99 16.43
C PHE A 126 -1.02 -5.91 16.69
N GLU A 127 -1.01 -6.66 17.78
CA GLU A 127 -2.01 -7.69 18.07
C GLU A 127 -3.45 -7.14 18.12
N LYS A 128 -3.62 -5.91 18.65
CA LYS A 128 -4.94 -5.28 18.76
C LYS A 128 -5.57 -4.94 17.40
N LEU A 129 -4.76 -4.61 16.41
CA LEU A 129 -5.24 -4.22 15.08
C LEU A 129 -5.32 -5.40 14.13
N THR A 130 -4.45 -6.40 14.29
CA THR A 130 -4.55 -7.64 13.51
C THR A 130 -5.75 -8.49 13.92
N GLU A 131 -6.32 -8.29 15.11
CA GLU A 131 -7.61 -8.85 15.51
C GLU A 131 -8.80 -8.32 14.69
N MET A 132 -8.64 -7.25 13.89
CA MET A 132 -9.73 -6.70 13.07
C MET A 132 -10.23 -7.67 11.98
N ILE A 133 -9.42 -8.65 11.58
CA ILE A 133 -9.81 -9.70 10.62
C ILE A 133 -10.21 -11.03 11.30
N SER A 134 -10.33 -11.03 12.64
CA SER A 134 -10.78 -12.20 13.40
C SER A 134 -12.30 -12.41 13.25
N PRO A 135 -12.80 -13.66 13.34
CA PRO A 135 -14.24 -13.94 13.34
C PRO A 135 -15.00 -13.14 14.41
N SER A 136 -14.40 -12.97 15.59
CA SER A 136 -15.02 -12.20 16.68
C SER A 136 -15.30 -10.75 16.31
N LYS A 137 -14.43 -10.10 15.52
CA LYS A 137 -14.64 -8.71 15.09
C LYS A 137 -15.78 -8.60 14.07
N VAL A 138 -15.80 -9.49 13.07
CA VAL A 138 -16.89 -9.59 12.09
C VAL A 138 -18.23 -9.74 12.83
N MET A 139 -18.26 -10.52 13.92
CA MET A 139 -19.45 -10.67 14.74
C MET A 139 -19.84 -9.43 15.52
N ASP A 140 -18.89 -8.65 16.04
CA ASP A 140 -19.22 -7.41 16.74
C ASP A 140 -19.80 -6.36 15.79
N ASP A 141 -19.29 -6.30 14.57
CA ASP A 141 -19.84 -5.43 13.52
C ASP A 141 -21.26 -5.87 13.15
N ILE A 142 -21.50 -7.18 13.03
CA ILE A 142 -22.84 -7.73 12.77
C ILE A 142 -23.81 -7.53 13.93
N LYS A 143 -23.35 -7.60 15.19
CA LYS A 143 -24.18 -7.23 16.35
C LYS A 143 -24.58 -5.76 16.31
N GLN A 144 -23.72 -4.88 15.80
CA GLN A 144 -24.05 -3.47 15.63
C GLN A 144 -25.09 -3.28 14.52
N VAL A 145 -24.87 -3.88 13.34
CA VAL A 145 -25.85 -3.90 12.24
C VAL A 145 -27.19 -4.45 12.72
N ARG A 146 -27.18 -5.54 13.49
CA ARG A 146 -28.37 -6.12 14.12
C ARG A 146 -29.15 -5.10 14.96
N LYS A 147 -28.47 -4.40 15.86
CA LYS A 147 -29.11 -3.39 16.73
C LYS A 147 -29.74 -2.27 15.90
N GLU A 148 -29.04 -1.82 14.87
CA GLU A 148 -29.53 -0.79 13.97
C GLU A 148 -30.72 -1.26 13.14
N LEU A 149 -30.69 -2.52 12.65
CA LEU A 149 -31.78 -3.13 11.88
C LEU A 149 -33.04 -3.25 12.73
N GLN A 150 -32.90 -3.79 13.95
CA GLN A 150 -34.01 -3.93 14.91
C GLN A 150 -34.59 -2.57 15.32
N TYR A 151 -33.74 -1.58 15.60
CA TYR A 151 -34.19 -0.24 15.95
C TYR A 151 -34.92 0.43 14.77
N THR A 152 -34.33 0.40 13.58
CA THR A 152 -34.91 1.04 12.38
C THR A 152 -36.23 0.37 12.01
N TYR A 153 -36.31 -0.97 12.10
CA TYR A 153 -37.55 -1.70 11.87
C TYR A 153 -38.62 -1.40 12.93
N ALA A 154 -38.25 -1.32 14.21
CA ALA A 154 -39.19 -0.98 15.28
C ALA A 154 -39.78 0.44 15.11
N GLU A 155 -38.99 1.39 14.61
CA GLU A 155 -39.50 2.73 14.27
C GLU A 155 -40.37 2.69 13.01
N TYR A 156 -39.97 1.92 11.98
CA TYR A 156 -40.75 1.72 10.77
C TYR A 156 -42.14 1.12 11.05
N ALA A 157 -42.21 0.10 11.92
CA ALA A 157 -43.43 -0.62 12.25
C ALA A 157 -44.45 0.22 13.05
N LYS A 158 -44.01 1.31 13.71
CA LYS A 158 -44.89 2.22 14.48
C LYS A 158 -45.64 3.22 13.60
N LEU A 159 -45.21 3.41 12.34
CA LEU A 159 -45.76 4.43 11.45
C LEU A 159 -46.89 3.87 10.57
N GLU A 160 -47.84 4.72 10.19
CA GLU A 160 -48.96 4.36 9.33
C GLU A 160 -48.53 4.24 7.85
N ASP A 161 -49.25 3.41 7.10
CA ASP A 161 -48.98 3.22 5.67
C ASP A 161 -49.25 4.50 4.87
N GLY A 162 -48.26 4.94 4.10
CA GLY A 162 -48.31 6.18 3.32
C GLY A 162 -47.68 7.41 3.99
N ASP A 163 -47.18 7.29 5.23
CA ASP A 163 -46.36 8.32 5.87
C ASP A 163 -45.01 8.47 5.13
N PRO A 164 -44.64 9.68 4.64
CA PRO A 164 -43.34 9.93 4.02
C PRO A 164 -42.14 9.49 4.88
N HIS A 165 -42.22 9.63 6.20
CA HIS A 165 -41.15 9.21 7.11
C HIS A 165 -41.04 7.68 7.23
N LYS A 166 -42.15 6.95 7.02
CA LYS A 166 -42.12 5.48 6.92
C LYS A 166 -41.45 5.04 5.63
N LEU A 167 -41.66 5.77 4.53
CA LEU A 167 -40.98 5.52 3.26
C LEU A 167 -39.47 5.76 3.38
N ASP A 168 -39.04 6.86 4.01
CA ASP A 168 -37.62 7.16 4.26
C ASP A 168 -36.93 6.06 5.12
N LEU A 169 -37.62 5.58 6.16
CA LEU A 169 -37.15 4.44 6.95
C LEU A 169 -37.14 3.13 6.16
N GLY A 170 -38.08 2.95 5.24
CA GLY A 170 -38.11 1.83 4.30
C GLY A 170 -36.91 1.82 3.35
N ASP A 171 -36.54 2.95 2.77
CA ASP A 171 -35.34 3.09 1.92
C ASP A 171 -34.06 2.77 2.69
N LYS A 172 -34.01 3.20 3.96
CA LYS A 172 -32.90 2.86 4.86
C LYS A 172 -32.86 1.37 5.17
N LEU A 173 -34.01 0.74 5.48
CA LEU A 173 -34.09 -0.71 5.70
C LEU A 173 -33.66 -1.48 4.46
N ASN A 174 -34.13 -1.11 3.26
CA ASN A 174 -33.72 -1.73 2.01
C ASN A 174 -32.21 -1.67 1.82
N SER A 175 -31.59 -0.51 2.09
CA SER A 175 -30.13 -0.36 2.02
C SER A 175 -29.41 -1.29 3.01
N MET A 176 -29.94 -1.45 4.23
CA MET A 176 -29.39 -2.35 5.24
C MET A 176 -29.58 -3.83 4.89
N PHE A 177 -30.69 -4.18 4.28
CA PHE A 177 -30.96 -5.54 3.77
C PHE A 177 -30.04 -5.88 2.60
N GLU A 178 -29.79 -4.96 1.67
CA GLU A 178 -28.83 -5.14 0.58
C GLU A 178 -27.40 -5.37 1.10
N GLU A 179 -26.99 -4.64 2.14
CA GLU A 179 -25.68 -4.83 2.78
C GLU A 179 -25.60 -6.17 3.55
N ALA A 180 -26.68 -6.58 4.20
CA ALA A 180 -26.77 -7.88 4.86
C ALA A 180 -26.78 -9.04 3.84
N SER A 181 -27.49 -8.89 2.73
CA SER A 181 -27.69 -9.93 1.72
C SER A 181 -26.43 -10.25 0.92
N ALA A 182 -25.62 -9.24 0.64
CA ALA A 182 -24.27 -9.43 0.11
C ALA A 182 -23.41 -10.37 0.97
N ASN A 183 -23.63 -10.40 2.30
CA ASN A 183 -22.88 -11.26 3.21
C ASN A 183 -23.36 -12.71 3.26
N TYR A 184 -24.65 -13.00 3.02
CA TYR A 184 -25.16 -14.37 3.07
C TYR A 184 -25.38 -15.04 1.71
N GLN A 185 -25.25 -14.30 0.61
CA GLN A 185 -25.11 -14.88 -0.75
C GLN A 185 -23.78 -15.63 -0.91
N ASN A 186 -22.74 -15.28 -0.14
CA ASN A 186 -21.44 -15.93 -0.19
C ASN A 186 -21.26 -16.88 1.01
N LEU A 187 -21.19 -18.19 0.73
CA LEU A 187 -20.97 -19.23 1.75
C LEU A 187 -19.76 -18.95 2.66
N MET A 188 -18.74 -18.23 2.18
CA MET A 188 -17.55 -17.89 2.96
C MET A 188 -17.78 -16.82 4.02
N ALA A 189 -18.61 -15.83 3.72
CA ALA A 189 -19.00 -14.82 4.70
C ALA A 189 -19.96 -15.42 5.76
N MET A 190 -20.62 -16.54 5.44
CA MET A 190 -21.44 -17.31 6.39
C MET A 190 -20.65 -18.17 7.38
N ILE A 191 -19.39 -18.52 7.12
CA ILE A 191 -18.63 -19.40 8.02
C ILE A 191 -18.34 -18.73 9.39
N PRO A 192 -17.85 -17.48 9.46
CA PRO A 192 -17.75 -16.76 10.74
C PRO A 192 -19.07 -16.72 11.51
N LEU A 193 -20.18 -16.53 10.79
CA LEU A 193 -21.52 -16.52 11.37
C LEU A 193 -21.91 -17.86 11.97
N ALA A 194 -21.69 -18.96 11.24
CA ALA A 194 -21.93 -20.32 11.72
C ALA A 194 -21.11 -20.64 12.98
N ILE A 195 -19.81 -20.30 12.97
CA ILE A 195 -18.93 -20.49 14.13
C ILE A 195 -19.48 -19.75 15.35
N SER A 196 -19.92 -18.50 15.18
CA SER A 196 -20.45 -17.70 16.27
C SER A 196 -21.84 -18.12 16.74
N ASP A 197 -22.74 -18.51 15.84
CA ASP A 197 -24.08 -19.03 16.18
C ASP A 197 -23.95 -20.28 17.05
N ILE A 198 -23.12 -21.24 16.62
CA ILE A 198 -22.85 -22.46 17.38
C ILE A 198 -22.27 -22.12 18.76
N LYS A 199 -21.28 -21.23 18.80
CA LYS A 199 -20.67 -20.77 20.06
C LYS A 199 -21.67 -20.12 21.00
N THR A 200 -22.54 -19.27 20.48
CA THR A 200 -23.55 -18.56 21.26
C THR A 200 -24.57 -19.54 21.81
N ARG A 201 -25.07 -20.47 20.99
CA ARG A 201 -26.04 -21.49 21.44
C ARG A 201 -25.47 -22.42 22.49
N LEU A 202 -24.25 -22.91 22.29
CA LEU A 202 -23.61 -23.84 23.20
C LEU A 202 -23.22 -23.19 24.54
N LEU A 203 -22.79 -21.93 24.55
CA LEU A 203 -22.34 -21.24 25.76
C LEU A 203 -23.44 -20.47 26.50
N LEU A 204 -24.48 -19.96 25.80
CA LEU A 204 -25.61 -19.27 26.45
C LEU A 204 -26.71 -20.24 26.88
N GLY A 205 -26.85 -21.41 26.24
CA GLY A 205 -27.80 -22.45 26.63
C GLY A 205 -27.59 -22.97 28.06
N GLU A 206 -26.40 -22.79 28.64
CA GLU A 206 -26.11 -23.17 30.03
C GLU A 206 -26.62 -22.17 31.09
N SER A 207 -27.06 -20.97 30.68
CA SER A 207 -27.44 -19.92 31.65
C SER A 207 -28.66 -20.30 32.50
N GLU A 208 -29.49 -21.25 32.05
CA GLU A 208 -30.73 -21.63 32.72
C GLU A 208 -30.67 -22.97 33.47
N GLU A 209 -29.71 -23.86 33.18
CA GLU A 209 -29.68 -25.20 33.83
C GLU A 209 -28.65 -25.33 34.96
N SER A 210 -27.78 -24.34 35.21
CA SER A 210 -26.69 -24.46 36.20
C SER A 210 -26.48 -23.26 37.13
N LYS A 211 -27.52 -22.46 37.43
CA LYS A 211 -27.46 -21.53 38.57
C LYS A 211 -28.15 -22.12 39.79
N SER A 212 -27.35 -22.56 40.76
CA SER A 212 -27.77 -22.48 42.15
C SER A 212 -28.18 -21.04 42.42
N ASN A 213 -29.45 -20.83 42.75
CA ASN A 213 -30.03 -19.54 43.12
C ASN A 213 -29.38 -19.03 44.42
N ASP A 214 -28.25 -18.36 44.32
CA ASP A 214 -27.91 -17.29 45.26
C ASP A 214 -28.28 -15.97 44.56
N ALA A 215 -29.50 -15.52 44.82
CA ALA A 215 -29.98 -14.22 44.36
C ALA A 215 -29.08 -13.13 44.97
N LEU A 216 -28.51 -12.28 44.12
CA LEU A 216 -27.75 -11.11 44.54
C LEU A 216 -28.70 -10.10 45.22
N THR A 217 -28.82 -10.16 46.55
CA THR A 217 -29.57 -9.19 47.35
C THR A 217 -28.69 -7.97 47.66
N LEU A 218 -28.95 -6.86 46.98
CA LEU A 218 -28.29 -5.57 47.24
C LEU A 218 -29.01 -4.86 48.42
N GLY A 219 -28.28 -4.60 49.50
CA GLY A 219 -28.79 -3.90 50.69
C GLY A 219 -28.23 -2.49 50.82
N LEU A 220 -29.06 -1.56 51.31
CA LEU A 220 -28.64 -0.20 51.65
C LEU A 220 -28.19 -0.16 53.12
N LEU A 221 -27.03 0.42 53.38
CA LEU A 221 -26.53 0.66 54.75
C LEU A 221 -27.27 1.87 55.34
N THR A 222 -27.96 1.66 56.46
CA THR A 222 -28.68 2.70 57.19
C THR A 222 -28.45 2.53 58.69
N MET A 223 -28.68 3.59 59.47
CA MET A 223 -28.42 3.60 60.91
C MET A 223 -29.75 3.69 61.66
N SER A 224 -29.95 2.81 62.65
CA SER A 224 -31.18 2.79 63.46
C SER A 224 -31.26 4.01 64.39
N SER A 225 -32.45 4.28 64.93
CA SER A 225 -32.70 5.37 65.87
C SER A 225 -31.91 5.30 67.19
N GLU A 226 -31.17 4.22 67.42
CA GLU A 226 -30.32 4.00 68.60
C GLU A 226 -28.81 4.04 68.29
N GLY A 227 -28.40 4.22 67.04
CA GLY A 227 -26.99 4.40 66.68
C GLY A 227 -26.29 3.23 65.96
N GLU A 228 -26.98 2.13 65.67
CA GLU A 228 -26.37 0.94 65.07
C GLU A 228 -26.58 0.86 63.54
N LEU A 229 -25.53 0.45 62.81
CA LEU A 229 -25.55 0.19 61.38
C LEU A 229 -26.31 -1.11 61.07
N THR A 230 -27.39 -1.00 60.31
CA THR A 230 -28.21 -2.13 59.85
C THR A 230 -28.37 -2.07 58.33
N VAL A 231 -28.32 -3.24 57.68
CA VAL A 231 -28.51 -3.37 56.23
C VAL A 231 -29.99 -3.68 55.99
N ILE A 232 -30.69 -2.77 55.34
CA ILE A 232 -32.08 -3.00 54.90
C ILE A 232 -32.02 -3.30 53.40
N GLU A 233 -32.70 -4.36 52.97
CA GLU A 233 -32.86 -4.69 51.56
C GLU A 233 -33.44 -3.46 50.84
N ALA A 234 -32.74 -2.96 49.81
CA ALA A 234 -33.16 -1.74 49.14
C ALA A 234 -34.59 -1.96 48.59
N PRO A 235 -35.55 -1.04 48.81
CA PRO A 235 -36.86 -1.18 48.20
C PRO A 235 -36.63 -1.27 46.70
N LYS A 236 -37.20 -2.30 46.06
CA LYS A 236 -37.15 -2.49 44.62
C LYS A 236 -37.62 -1.18 43.99
N VAL A 237 -36.67 -0.35 43.58
CA VAL A 237 -36.95 0.66 42.58
C VAL A 237 -37.41 -0.19 41.41
N GLU A 238 -38.64 0.00 40.97
CA GLU A 238 -38.96 -0.28 39.58
C GLU A 238 -38.06 0.65 38.76
N GLU A 239 -36.76 0.32 38.69
CA GLU A 239 -36.04 0.50 37.47
C GLU A 239 -36.97 -0.12 36.46
N SER A 240 -37.44 0.74 35.56
CA SER A 240 -37.98 0.31 34.29
C SER A 240 -36.92 -0.63 33.73
N ARG A 241 -37.02 -1.94 34.07
CA ARG A 241 -36.56 -3.02 33.24
C ARG A 241 -37.02 -2.56 31.88
N LEU A 242 -36.06 -2.11 31.07
CA LEU A 242 -36.28 -1.89 29.65
C LEU A 242 -37.15 -3.06 29.24
N VAL A 243 -38.42 -2.76 28.98
CA VAL A 243 -39.41 -3.74 28.60
C VAL A 243 -38.80 -4.34 27.34
N LEU A 244 -38.23 -5.53 27.52
CA LEU A 244 -37.68 -6.34 26.44
C LEU A 244 -38.86 -6.51 25.49
N ALA A 245 -38.73 -5.87 24.33
CA ALA A 245 -39.80 -5.70 23.37
C ALA A 245 -40.47 -7.05 23.06
N ASP A 246 -41.81 -7.00 22.96
CA ASP A 246 -42.69 -8.10 22.59
C ASP A 246 -42.11 -8.96 21.46
N ASP A 247 -42.17 -10.28 21.63
CA ASP A 247 -41.84 -11.28 20.60
C ASP A 247 -42.62 -11.07 19.28
N ASN A 248 -43.75 -10.33 19.31
CA ASN A 248 -44.52 -9.95 18.12
C ASN A 248 -43.88 -8.85 17.27
N SER A 249 -42.94 -8.07 17.81
CA SER A 249 -42.34 -6.92 17.10
C SER A 249 -41.30 -7.32 16.06
N ASN A 250 -40.67 -8.49 16.18
CA ASN A 250 -39.66 -8.98 15.24
C ASN A 250 -40.19 -10.00 14.23
N ALA A 251 -41.46 -10.42 14.34
CA ALA A 251 -42.03 -11.44 13.46
C ALA A 251 -41.98 -11.02 11.97
N GLY A 252 -42.34 -9.77 11.66
CA GLY A 252 -42.26 -9.26 10.28
C GLY A 252 -40.82 -9.02 9.79
N LEU A 253 -39.87 -8.76 10.70
CA LEU A 253 -38.45 -8.66 10.35
C LEU A 253 -37.85 -10.05 10.04
N ILE A 254 -38.26 -11.08 10.78
CA ILE A 254 -37.90 -12.48 10.52
C ILE A 254 -38.46 -12.91 9.16
N GLU A 255 -39.73 -12.65 8.89
CA GLU A 255 -40.38 -12.96 7.62
C GLU A 255 -39.68 -12.25 6.45
N ALA A 256 -39.35 -10.96 6.60
CA ALA A 256 -38.60 -10.22 5.58
C ALA A 256 -37.20 -10.82 5.30
N LEU A 257 -36.46 -11.24 6.32
CA LEU A 257 -35.15 -11.92 6.15
C LEU A 257 -35.30 -13.30 5.49
N GLU A 258 -36.38 -14.01 5.79
CA GLU A 258 -36.68 -15.30 5.20
C GLU A 258 -37.05 -15.18 3.72
N GLU A 259 -37.88 -14.20 3.37
CA GLU A 259 -38.26 -13.90 1.99
C GLU A 259 -37.08 -13.40 1.16
N ASP A 260 -36.23 -12.53 1.72
CA ASP A 260 -35.02 -12.03 1.05
C ASP A 260 -34.04 -13.17 0.76
N TYR A 261 -33.83 -14.09 1.72
CA TYR A 261 -33.00 -15.28 1.49
C TYR A 261 -33.55 -16.18 0.36
N ASP A 262 -34.85 -16.46 0.36
CA ASP A 262 -35.49 -17.33 -0.64
C ASP A 262 -35.51 -16.68 -2.04
N ALA A 263 -35.70 -15.36 -2.11
CA ALA A 263 -35.67 -14.60 -3.36
C ALA A 263 -34.28 -14.61 -4.02
N LEU A 264 -33.22 -14.58 -3.20
CA LEU A 264 -31.84 -14.52 -3.67
C LEU A 264 -31.20 -15.90 -3.90
N ASN A 265 -31.75 -16.97 -3.33
CA ASN A 265 -31.16 -18.31 -3.39
C ASN A 265 -32.15 -19.34 -3.98
N ALA A 266 -32.10 -19.53 -5.30
CA ALA A 266 -32.97 -20.47 -6.02
C ALA A 266 -32.86 -21.95 -5.54
N GLU A 267 -31.73 -22.33 -4.95
CA GLU A 267 -31.52 -23.62 -4.26
C GLU A 267 -31.18 -23.40 -2.77
N GLY A 268 -32.02 -22.61 -2.08
CA GLY A 268 -31.83 -22.26 -0.67
C GLY A 268 -31.73 -23.47 0.28
N ASN A 269 -30.86 -23.35 1.29
CA ASN A 269 -30.69 -24.37 2.33
C ASN A 269 -31.39 -23.90 3.61
N SER A 270 -32.33 -24.70 4.12
CA SER A 270 -33.11 -24.36 5.34
C SER A 270 -32.24 -24.12 6.58
N TYR A 271 -31.10 -24.79 6.70
CA TYR A 271 -30.15 -24.54 7.78
C TYR A 271 -29.48 -23.17 7.64
N VAL A 272 -29.12 -22.79 6.41
CA VAL A 272 -28.49 -21.50 6.11
C VAL A 272 -29.50 -20.36 6.30
N LYS A 273 -30.74 -20.54 5.84
CA LYS A 273 -31.87 -19.63 6.10
C LYS A 273 -32.04 -19.38 7.60
N GLN A 274 -32.11 -20.44 8.40
CA GLN A 274 -32.19 -20.33 9.86
C GLN A 274 -30.94 -19.68 10.48
N LEU A 275 -29.75 -19.93 9.94
CA LEU A 275 -28.52 -19.28 10.39
C LEU A 275 -28.57 -17.76 10.14
N VAL A 276 -29.05 -17.31 8.98
CA VAL A 276 -29.25 -15.88 8.68
C VAL A 276 -30.24 -15.29 9.67
N VAL A 277 -31.41 -15.89 9.82
CA VAL A 277 -32.45 -15.42 10.75
C VAL A 277 -31.91 -15.35 12.18
N ARG A 278 -31.24 -16.38 12.70
CA ARG A 278 -30.67 -16.37 14.06
C ARG A 278 -29.55 -15.33 14.22
N THR A 279 -28.81 -15.05 13.15
CA THR A 279 -27.74 -14.06 13.15
C THR A 279 -28.26 -12.63 13.22
N PHE A 280 -29.39 -12.31 12.60
CA PHE A 280 -29.94 -10.94 12.60
C PHE A 280 -31.15 -10.76 13.53
N CYS A 281 -31.81 -11.85 13.92
CA CYS A 281 -32.96 -11.91 14.83
C CYS A 281 -32.84 -13.14 15.75
N PRO A 282 -31.96 -13.12 16.77
CA PRO A 282 -31.84 -14.24 17.70
C PRO A 282 -33.17 -14.45 18.44
N LEU A 283 -33.74 -15.65 18.33
CA LEU A 283 -34.95 -16.04 19.06
C LEU A 283 -34.64 -16.13 20.57
N ASN A 284 -35.59 -15.70 21.39
CA ASN A 284 -35.55 -15.91 22.83
C ASN A 284 -35.53 -17.43 23.15
N SER A 285 -34.88 -17.78 24.26
CA SER A 285 -34.41 -19.11 24.69
C SER A 285 -35.44 -20.26 24.66
N THR A 286 -36.71 -19.97 24.47
CA THR A 286 -37.84 -20.90 24.63
C THR A 286 -38.17 -21.77 23.40
N MET A 287 -37.52 -21.56 22.24
CA MET A 287 -37.70 -22.39 21.04
C MET A 287 -36.43 -23.10 20.56
N GLN A 288 -35.52 -23.47 21.46
CA GLN A 288 -34.36 -24.30 21.09
C GLN A 288 -34.78 -25.77 20.94
N SER A 289 -34.77 -26.26 19.70
CA SER A 289 -34.75 -27.70 19.41
C SER A 289 -33.63 -28.41 20.19
N GLN A 290 -33.84 -29.66 20.63
CA GLN A 290 -32.80 -30.50 21.26
C GLN A 290 -31.46 -30.36 20.54
N ILE A 291 -30.49 -29.72 21.18
CA ILE A 291 -29.16 -29.47 20.61
C ILE A 291 -28.31 -30.71 20.83
N ASP A 292 -27.84 -31.34 19.75
CA ASP A 292 -26.81 -32.37 19.83
C ASP A 292 -25.45 -31.71 20.07
N VAL A 293 -25.10 -31.55 21.35
CA VAL A 293 -23.87 -30.88 21.81
C VAL A 293 -22.62 -31.50 21.16
N LYS A 294 -22.55 -32.83 21.04
CA LYS A 294 -21.40 -33.53 20.45
C LYS A 294 -21.22 -33.18 18.98
N LYS A 295 -22.32 -33.19 18.22
CA LYS A 295 -22.30 -32.85 16.79
C LYS A 295 -22.00 -31.37 16.56
N GLU A 296 -22.55 -30.48 17.37
CA GLU A 296 -22.33 -29.04 17.23
C GLU A 296 -20.90 -28.62 17.60
N VAL A 297 -20.29 -29.23 18.63
CA VAL A 297 -18.86 -29.05 18.93
C VAL A 297 -17.98 -29.53 17.77
N ALA A 298 -18.32 -30.64 17.14
CA ALA A 298 -17.60 -31.14 15.96
C ALA A 298 -17.73 -30.19 14.75
N ASN A 299 -18.94 -29.71 14.48
CA ASN A 299 -19.22 -28.73 13.42
C ASN A 299 -18.44 -27.43 13.66
N TYR A 300 -18.48 -26.88 14.88
CA TYR A 300 -17.73 -25.70 15.26
C TYR A 300 -16.23 -25.84 14.97
N ASN A 301 -15.61 -26.93 15.43
CA ASN A 301 -14.18 -27.14 15.24
C ASN A 301 -13.82 -27.32 13.76
N THR A 302 -14.68 -27.98 12.98
CA THR A 302 -14.50 -28.16 11.53
C THR A 302 -14.61 -26.85 10.78
N TYR A 303 -15.62 -26.03 11.09
CA TYR A 303 -15.79 -24.70 10.49
C TYR A 303 -14.64 -23.76 10.85
N LEU A 304 -14.17 -23.80 12.10
CA LEU A 304 -13.01 -23.00 12.53
C LEU A 304 -11.73 -23.40 11.80
N GLU A 305 -11.48 -24.70 11.62
CA GLU A 305 -10.33 -25.20 10.86
C GLU A 305 -10.43 -24.86 9.37
N PHE A 306 -11.62 -24.99 8.78
CA PHE A 306 -11.88 -24.61 7.41
C PHE A 306 -11.65 -23.10 7.20
N TYR A 307 -12.21 -22.24 8.07
CA TYR A 307 -12.03 -20.79 8.02
C TYR A 307 -10.56 -20.41 8.10
N LYS A 308 -9.82 -21.02 9.03
CA LYS A 308 -8.38 -20.80 9.16
C LYS A 308 -7.64 -21.15 7.87
N ASN A 309 -7.85 -22.36 7.33
CA ASN A 309 -7.15 -22.81 6.12
C ASN A 309 -7.50 -21.92 4.91
N ALA A 310 -8.76 -21.55 4.77
CA ALA A 310 -9.24 -20.64 3.72
C ALA A 310 -8.57 -19.26 3.81
N LYS A 311 -8.48 -18.68 5.02
CA LYS A 311 -7.83 -17.37 5.22
C LYS A 311 -6.32 -17.44 5.06
N ASP A 312 -5.66 -18.51 5.53
CA ASP A 312 -4.23 -18.73 5.32
C ASP A 312 -3.89 -18.77 3.82
N ASP A 313 -4.67 -19.49 3.02
CA ASP A 313 -4.45 -19.59 1.58
C ASP A 313 -4.80 -18.29 0.84
N PHE A 314 -5.84 -17.58 1.26
CA PHE A 314 -6.14 -16.22 0.78
C PHE A 314 -4.96 -15.27 1.01
N ILE A 315 -4.41 -15.23 2.24
CA ILE A 315 -3.36 -14.29 2.61
C ILE A 315 -2.08 -14.54 1.80
N LYS A 316 -1.73 -15.80 1.53
CA LYS A 316 -0.57 -16.13 0.69
C LYS A 316 -0.70 -15.60 -0.74
N VAL A 317 -1.89 -15.63 -1.32
CA VAL A 317 -2.14 -15.14 -2.68
C VAL A 317 -2.26 -13.63 -2.72
N VAL A 318 -2.93 -13.03 -1.72
CA VAL A 318 -3.23 -11.59 -1.67
C VAL A 318 -2.01 -10.76 -1.26
N LYS A 319 -1.13 -11.29 -0.39
CA LYS A 319 -0.02 -10.52 0.21
C LYS A 319 0.84 -9.83 -0.85
N PRO A 320 1.38 -10.50 -1.89
CA PRO A 320 2.21 -9.83 -2.88
C PRO A 320 1.48 -8.71 -3.61
N LEU A 321 0.17 -8.87 -3.86
CA LEU A 321 -0.63 -7.83 -4.50
C LEU A 321 -0.88 -6.65 -3.56
N VAL A 322 -1.15 -6.92 -2.29
CA VAL A 322 -1.35 -5.89 -1.25
C VAL A 322 -0.09 -5.08 -1.00
N GLU A 323 1.10 -5.70 -1.00
CA GLU A 323 2.36 -4.96 -0.86
C GLU A 323 2.57 -3.97 -2.03
N LYS A 324 2.15 -4.32 -3.25
CA LYS A 324 2.15 -3.41 -4.40
C LYS A 324 1.15 -2.26 -4.23
N ILE A 325 -0.09 -2.58 -3.82
CA ILE A 325 -1.14 -1.57 -3.54
C ILE A 325 -0.66 -0.59 -2.48
N LEU A 326 -0.09 -1.09 -1.37
CA LEU A 326 0.49 -0.27 -0.32
C LEU A 326 1.71 0.55 -0.80
N GLY A 327 2.49 0.02 -1.74
CA GLY A 327 3.54 0.76 -2.43
C GLY A 327 3.00 1.96 -3.22
N VAL A 328 1.96 1.76 -4.03
CA VAL A 328 1.30 2.85 -4.78
C VAL A 328 0.68 3.87 -3.82
N TRP A 329 0.03 3.40 -2.76
CA TRP A 329 -0.47 4.26 -1.68
C TRP A 329 0.65 5.11 -1.06
N ALA A 330 1.75 4.47 -0.67
CA ALA A 330 2.89 5.14 -0.06
C ALA A 330 3.58 6.14 -1.00
N PHE A 331 3.59 5.88 -2.31
CA PHE A 331 4.08 6.81 -3.32
C PHE A 331 3.28 8.12 -3.31
N PHE A 332 1.95 8.04 -3.36
CA PHE A 332 1.08 9.22 -3.37
C PHE A 332 1.02 9.93 -2.01
N GLU A 333 1.12 9.18 -0.91
CA GLU A 333 1.16 9.73 0.44
C GLU A 333 2.40 10.59 0.72
N GLN A 334 3.43 10.60 -0.13
CA GLN A 334 4.54 11.53 0.04
C GLN A 334 4.16 12.98 -0.29
N TYR A 335 3.06 13.21 -1.02
CA TYR A 335 2.58 14.55 -1.37
C TYR A 335 1.34 14.93 -0.54
N PRO A 336 1.39 15.99 0.29
CA PRO A 336 0.25 16.35 1.14
C PRO A 336 -0.98 16.75 0.34
N LYS A 337 -2.15 16.20 0.69
CA LYS A 337 -3.42 16.37 -0.05
C LYS A 337 -3.85 17.84 -0.18
N GLN A 338 -3.50 18.68 0.79
CA GLN A 338 -3.82 20.10 0.85
C GLN A 338 -2.98 20.97 -0.09
N VAL A 339 -1.79 20.49 -0.49
CA VAL A 339 -0.90 21.26 -1.37
C VAL A 339 -1.44 21.18 -2.80
N LYS A 340 -1.63 22.35 -3.40
CA LYS A 340 -1.96 22.49 -4.82
C LYS A 340 -0.66 22.82 -5.55
N GLY A 341 -0.37 22.14 -6.65
CA GLY A 341 0.88 22.34 -7.37
C GLY A 341 1.19 21.19 -8.31
N MET A 342 2.48 21.00 -8.59
CA MET A 342 3.00 19.88 -9.39
C MET A 342 2.84 18.54 -8.65
N LYS A 343 1.62 18.00 -8.60
CA LYS A 343 1.35 16.70 -7.98
C LYS A 343 2.07 15.57 -8.73
N PRO A 344 2.72 14.62 -8.02
CA PRO A 344 3.27 13.42 -8.63
C PRO A 344 2.20 12.66 -9.42
N THR A 345 2.60 12.07 -10.54
CA THR A 345 1.73 11.19 -11.34
C THR A 345 2.45 9.88 -11.59
N LEU A 346 1.69 8.79 -11.63
CA LEU A 346 2.22 7.44 -11.78
C LEU A 346 1.61 6.79 -13.03
N LEU A 347 2.45 6.45 -13.99
CA LEU A 347 2.09 5.68 -15.16
C LEU A 347 2.39 4.21 -14.87
N ILE A 348 1.36 3.38 -14.76
CA ILE A 348 1.53 1.98 -14.39
C ILE A 348 1.56 1.13 -15.65
N ALA A 349 2.69 0.49 -15.93
CA ALA A 349 2.85 -0.32 -17.13
C ALA A 349 1.88 -1.50 -17.17
N ASN A 350 1.51 -2.03 -16.00
CA ASN A 350 0.66 -3.20 -15.81
C ASN A 350 1.22 -4.46 -16.49
N VAL A 351 2.53 -4.66 -16.40
CA VAL A 351 3.27 -5.78 -17.00
C VAL A 351 4.34 -6.26 -16.03
N LYS A 352 4.52 -7.58 -15.92
CA LYS A 352 5.66 -8.19 -15.22
C LYS A 352 7.00 -7.68 -15.78
N ASN A 353 7.95 -7.39 -14.92
CA ASN A 353 9.24 -6.84 -15.34
C ASN A 353 9.97 -7.75 -16.34
N GLU A 354 9.92 -9.07 -16.13
CA GLU A 354 10.52 -10.07 -17.01
C GLU A 354 9.92 -10.03 -18.42
N VAL A 355 8.62 -9.75 -18.53
CA VAL A 355 7.92 -9.63 -19.81
C VAL A 355 8.32 -8.32 -20.50
N MET A 356 8.42 -7.21 -19.76
CA MET A 356 8.91 -5.93 -20.29
C MET A 356 10.36 -6.03 -20.78
N ALA A 357 11.22 -6.73 -20.02
CA ALA A 357 12.66 -6.90 -20.31
C ALA A 357 12.96 -7.92 -21.42
N ASN A 358 11.93 -8.54 -22.01
CA ASN A 358 12.09 -9.39 -23.17
C ASN A 358 12.54 -8.55 -24.38
N SER A 359 13.49 -9.07 -25.17
CA SER A 359 14.03 -8.38 -26.36
C SER A 359 12.97 -8.00 -27.39
N LEU A 360 11.84 -8.72 -27.43
CA LEU A 360 10.70 -8.39 -28.30
C LEU A 360 9.85 -7.21 -27.79
N ASN A 361 9.93 -6.90 -26.49
CA ASN A 361 9.07 -5.91 -25.83
C ASN A 361 9.81 -4.63 -25.45
N VAL A 362 11.12 -4.69 -25.19
CA VAL A 362 11.95 -3.49 -24.95
C VAL A 362 11.78 -2.43 -26.05
N PRO A 363 11.76 -2.76 -27.36
CA PRO A 363 11.53 -1.77 -28.40
C PRO A 363 10.20 -1.01 -28.26
N LYS A 364 9.16 -1.64 -27.69
CA LYS A 364 7.86 -0.98 -27.45
C LYS A 364 7.96 0.05 -26.32
N LEU A 365 8.71 -0.27 -25.27
CA LEU A 365 9.03 0.70 -24.21
C LEU A 365 9.84 1.87 -24.78
N CYS A 366 10.86 1.59 -25.59
CA CYS A 366 11.65 2.62 -26.27
C CYS A 366 10.79 3.49 -27.19
N ALA A 367 9.91 2.92 -28.01
CA ALA A 367 9.01 3.69 -28.88
C ALA A 367 8.08 4.62 -28.07
N TYR A 368 7.56 4.14 -26.94
CA TYR A 368 6.80 4.98 -26.02
C TYR A 368 7.66 6.12 -25.46
N LEU A 369 8.84 5.80 -24.90
CA LEU A 369 9.74 6.80 -24.29
C LEU A 369 10.29 7.80 -25.31
N ASN A 370 10.68 7.38 -26.50
CA ASN A 370 10.99 8.27 -27.64
C ASN A 370 9.87 9.29 -27.83
N THR A 371 8.62 8.86 -27.77
CA THR A 371 7.46 9.73 -27.99
C THR A 371 7.27 10.77 -26.90
N VAL A 372 7.54 10.43 -25.64
CA VAL A 372 7.23 11.32 -24.50
C VAL A 372 8.46 12.05 -23.93
N ASN A 373 9.67 11.58 -24.20
CA ASN A 373 10.92 12.15 -23.68
C ASN A 373 11.74 12.90 -24.72
N GLU A 374 11.67 12.53 -26.01
CA GLU A 374 12.47 13.18 -27.07
C GLU A 374 11.72 14.30 -27.82
N LYS A 375 10.44 14.55 -27.49
CA LYS A 375 9.66 15.66 -28.06
C LYS A 375 9.98 17.01 -27.41
N ASN A 376 9.69 18.09 -28.14
CA ASN A 376 9.78 19.47 -27.64
C ASN A 376 8.64 19.84 -26.66
N ASP A 377 7.64 18.97 -26.48
CA ASP A 377 6.62 19.11 -25.43
C ASP A 377 6.93 18.16 -24.28
N TYR A 378 7.25 18.73 -23.11
CA TYR A 378 7.63 17.99 -21.92
C TYR A 378 6.47 17.68 -20.97
N SER A 379 5.23 17.97 -21.37
CA SER A 379 4.02 17.73 -20.56
C SER A 379 3.87 16.25 -20.17
N ASN A 380 4.31 15.34 -21.03
CA ASN A 380 4.17 13.89 -20.85
C ASN A 380 5.47 13.17 -20.45
N THR A 381 6.57 13.90 -20.32
CA THR A 381 7.90 13.32 -20.11
C THR A 381 7.98 12.51 -18.83
N VAL A 382 8.53 11.30 -18.95
CA VAL A 382 8.83 10.43 -17.81
C VAL A 382 10.18 10.84 -17.23
N TRP A 383 10.21 11.04 -15.91
CA TRP A 383 11.42 11.44 -15.18
C TRP A 383 11.98 10.31 -14.32
N TYR A 384 11.08 9.53 -13.74
CA TYR A 384 11.43 8.46 -12.82
C TYR A 384 10.84 7.13 -13.26
N ALA A 385 11.45 6.04 -12.82
CA ALA A 385 10.89 4.70 -12.91
C ALA A 385 10.99 3.99 -11.56
N ILE A 386 10.07 3.06 -11.30
CA ILE A 386 10.04 2.20 -10.11
C ILE A 386 10.13 0.75 -10.55
N VAL A 387 11.07 0.02 -9.97
CA VAL A 387 11.21 -1.44 -10.07
C VAL A 387 11.39 -2.02 -8.66
N ALA A 388 10.33 -2.48 -8.02
CA ALA A 388 10.42 -3.11 -6.70
C ALA A 388 10.46 -4.63 -6.80
N GLY A 389 11.02 -5.30 -5.79
CA GLY A 389 11.02 -6.76 -5.74
C GLY A 389 12.21 -7.42 -6.44
N VAL A 390 13.35 -6.73 -6.54
CA VAL A 390 14.57 -7.31 -7.14
C VAL A 390 15.13 -8.39 -6.23
N SER A 391 15.46 -9.55 -6.79
CA SER A 391 15.97 -10.70 -6.03
C SER A 391 17.25 -10.33 -5.28
N LEU A 392 17.29 -10.57 -3.97
CA LEU A 392 18.46 -10.33 -3.14
C LEU A 392 19.43 -11.52 -3.15
N ASP A 393 18.89 -12.72 -3.36
CA ASP A 393 19.63 -13.98 -3.33
C ASP A 393 19.75 -14.60 -4.73
N GLU A 394 20.95 -14.60 -5.32
CA GLU A 394 21.26 -15.47 -6.49
C GLU A 394 21.62 -16.91 -6.06
N LYS A 395 21.90 -17.15 -4.76
CA LYS A 395 22.57 -18.37 -4.28
C LYS A 395 21.95 -19.06 -3.04
N SER A 396 20.73 -18.71 -2.62
CA SER A 396 20.18 -19.25 -1.34
C SER A 396 19.54 -20.64 -1.43
N LYS A 397 19.43 -21.26 -2.62
CA LYS A 397 18.93 -22.63 -2.74
C LYS A 397 20.05 -23.64 -2.50
N MET A 398 20.51 -23.76 -1.26
CA MET A 398 21.12 -25.02 -0.83
C MET A 398 20.04 -26.10 -0.93
N ASN A 399 20.21 -27.04 -1.87
CA ASN A 399 19.33 -28.20 -1.98
C ASN A 399 19.44 -29.01 -0.67
N VAL A 400 18.45 -28.87 0.21
CA VAL A 400 18.37 -29.62 1.47
C VAL A 400 18.04 -31.07 1.11
N THR A 401 19.06 -31.93 1.10
CA THR A 401 18.92 -33.36 0.79
C THR A 401 18.18 -34.15 1.87
N ARG A 402 18.05 -33.58 3.09
CA ARG A 402 17.32 -34.20 4.21
C ARG A 402 16.70 -33.14 5.12
N GLU A 403 15.37 -33.06 5.13
CA GLU A 403 14.60 -32.19 6.03
C GLU A 403 14.65 -32.78 7.46
N ARG A 404 15.45 -32.17 8.36
CA ARG A 404 15.55 -32.57 9.78
C ARG A 404 14.54 -31.87 10.69
N PHE A 405 14.08 -30.70 10.26
CA PHE A 405 13.06 -29.89 10.91
C PHE A 405 12.08 -29.46 9.84
N LYS A 406 10.78 -29.44 10.16
CA LYS A 406 9.75 -28.97 9.24
C LYS A 406 10.05 -27.52 8.87
N GLY A 407 10.50 -27.29 7.64
CA GLY A 407 10.80 -25.97 7.12
C GLY A 407 9.56 -25.36 6.48
N ASN A 408 9.68 -24.11 6.03
CA ASN A 408 8.70 -23.55 5.10
C ASN A 408 8.79 -24.38 3.80
N LYS A 409 7.81 -25.27 3.59
CA LYS A 409 7.63 -25.98 2.33
C LYS A 409 7.30 -24.96 1.27
N ASP A 410 8.27 -24.67 0.40
CA ASP A 410 8.19 -23.72 -0.73
C ASP A 410 7.18 -22.60 -0.47
N SER A 411 7.60 -21.57 0.27
CA SER A 411 6.91 -20.27 0.19
C SER A 411 6.71 -19.98 -1.29
N VAL A 412 5.44 -19.85 -1.71
CA VAL A 412 5.02 -19.58 -3.10
C VAL A 412 6.10 -18.73 -3.75
N LYS A 413 6.72 -19.23 -4.84
CA LYS A 413 7.83 -18.56 -5.53
C LYS A 413 7.54 -17.07 -5.54
N SER A 414 8.30 -16.30 -4.75
CA SER A 414 8.21 -14.85 -4.81
C SER A 414 8.49 -14.50 -6.27
N GLU A 415 7.56 -13.79 -6.92
CA GLU A 415 7.71 -13.28 -8.29
C GLU A 415 8.78 -12.17 -8.25
N ASN A 416 10.02 -12.57 -7.97
CA ASN A 416 11.16 -11.69 -7.81
C ASN A 416 11.74 -11.36 -9.18
N ILE A 417 12.10 -10.09 -9.32
CA ILE A 417 12.74 -9.56 -10.52
C ILE A 417 14.21 -9.96 -10.51
N SER A 418 14.68 -10.55 -11.61
CA SER A 418 16.10 -10.88 -11.75
C SER A 418 16.94 -9.62 -11.96
N VAL A 419 18.20 -9.66 -11.53
CA VAL A 419 19.15 -8.55 -11.70
C VAL A 419 19.41 -8.29 -13.19
N GLU A 420 19.40 -9.33 -14.03
CA GLU A 420 19.52 -9.20 -15.48
C GLU A 420 18.31 -8.51 -16.11
N SER A 421 17.11 -8.80 -15.62
CA SER A 421 15.88 -8.14 -16.07
C SER A 421 15.93 -6.64 -15.75
N LEU A 422 16.30 -6.31 -14.50
CA LEU A 422 16.54 -4.93 -14.08
C LEU A 422 17.59 -4.24 -14.96
N ALA A 423 18.72 -4.90 -15.24
CA ALA A 423 19.79 -4.32 -16.04
C ALA A 423 19.32 -3.99 -17.47
N ARG A 424 18.52 -4.85 -18.11
CA ARG A 424 17.96 -4.58 -19.45
C ARG A 424 17.01 -3.39 -19.45
N ILE A 425 16.16 -3.29 -18.44
CA ILE A 425 15.25 -2.15 -18.28
C ILE A 425 16.04 -0.86 -18.02
N ALA A 426 17.01 -0.90 -17.11
CA ALA A 426 17.87 0.25 -16.81
C ALA A 426 18.65 0.69 -18.06
N ASP A 427 19.12 -0.25 -18.87
CA ASP A 427 19.82 0.05 -20.13
C ASP A 427 18.91 0.74 -21.15
N ALA A 428 17.62 0.40 -21.22
CA ALA A 428 16.65 1.09 -22.06
C ALA A 428 16.26 2.48 -21.51
N LEU A 429 16.17 2.64 -20.19
CA LEU A 429 15.76 3.89 -19.55
C LEU A 429 16.84 4.98 -19.61
N LYS A 430 18.12 4.59 -19.63
CA LYS A 430 19.26 5.53 -19.57
C LYS A 430 19.26 6.54 -20.71
N ASP A 431 18.87 6.10 -21.92
CA ASP A 431 18.95 6.91 -23.14
C ASP A 431 17.93 8.06 -23.11
N TYR A 432 16.92 7.94 -22.24
CA TYR A 432 15.87 8.94 -22.05
C TYR A 432 16.06 9.79 -20.78
N GLY A 433 17.17 9.59 -20.07
CA GLY A 433 17.46 10.24 -18.79
C GLY A 433 16.48 9.89 -17.67
N VAL A 434 15.83 8.72 -17.74
CA VAL A 434 14.86 8.30 -16.71
C VAL A 434 15.59 7.66 -15.54
N GLN A 435 15.48 8.26 -14.35
CA GLN A 435 16.10 7.72 -13.14
C GLN A 435 15.25 6.60 -12.54
N CYS A 436 15.80 5.38 -12.47
CA CYS A 436 15.15 4.18 -11.99
C CYS A 436 15.46 3.93 -10.51
N PHE A 437 14.46 4.12 -9.66
CA PHE A 437 14.49 3.68 -8.26
C PHE A 437 14.15 2.20 -8.21
N TYR A 438 15.00 1.41 -7.57
CA TYR A 438 14.73 0.00 -7.35
C TYR A 438 14.95 -0.41 -5.90
N SER A 439 14.23 -1.43 -5.46
CA SER A 439 14.40 -2.02 -4.14
C SER A 439 14.42 -3.53 -4.24
N TYR A 440 15.16 -4.16 -3.33
CA TYR A 440 15.16 -5.61 -3.21
C TYR A 440 13.80 -6.14 -2.73
N GLU A 441 13.61 -7.44 -2.89
CA GLU A 441 12.45 -8.18 -2.39
C GLU A 441 12.08 -7.82 -0.95
N THR A 442 10.78 -7.70 -0.71
CA THR A 442 10.20 -7.44 0.60
C THR A 442 10.41 -8.64 1.52
N GLY A 443 10.88 -8.40 2.73
CA GLY A 443 11.10 -9.45 3.72
C GLY A 443 12.03 -9.03 4.84
N ASP A 444 12.16 -9.86 5.87
CA ASP A 444 12.92 -9.52 7.07
C ASP A 444 14.36 -9.09 6.80
N LYS A 445 15.01 -9.69 5.80
CA LYS A 445 16.40 -9.40 5.40
C LYS A 445 16.60 -8.00 4.84
N THR A 446 15.54 -7.32 4.40
CA THR A 446 15.62 -6.01 3.74
C THR A 446 15.05 -4.87 4.60
N THR A 447 14.76 -5.12 5.88
CA THR A 447 14.18 -4.14 6.83
C THR A 447 15.21 -3.24 7.52
N PHE A 448 14.75 -2.18 8.21
CA PHE A 448 15.58 -1.37 9.11
C PHE A 448 16.30 -2.18 10.17
N ASN A 449 15.63 -3.17 10.76
CA ASN A 449 16.23 -4.07 11.75
C ASN A 449 17.40 -4.88 11.15
N SER A 450 17.20 -5.47 9.97
CA SER A 450 18.26 -6.22 9.29
C SER A 450 19.44 -5.32 8.94
N MET A 451 19.18 -4.16 8.33
CA MET A 451 20.24 -3.22 7.96
C MET A 451 21.01 -2.69 9.18
N ALA A 452 20.35 -2.50 10.33
CA ALA A 452 21.02 -2.12 11.57
C ALA A 452 21.99 -3.21 12.08
N MET A 453 21.80 -4.47 11.70
CA MET A 453 22.67 -5.60 12.05
C MET A 453 23.74 -5.89 10.98
N THR A 454 23.37 -5.87 9.70
CA THR A 454 24.26 -6.27 8.60
C THR A 454 25.09 -5.12 8.04
N GLY A 455 24.70 -3.87 8.29
CA GLY A 455 25.26 -2.70 7.63
C GLY A 455 24.79 -2.56 6.17
N VAL A 456 25.19 -1.45 5.54
CA VAL A 456 24.79 -1.15 4.16
C VAL A 456 25.62 -1.93 3.14
N GLY A 457 26.83 -2.34 3.51
CA GLY A 457 27.73 -3.10 2.64
C GLY A 457 27.11 -4.39 2.08
N PHE A 458 26.23 -5.04 2.84
CA PHE A 458 25.49 -6.21 2.38
C PHE A 458 24.69 -5.95 1.08
N PHE A 459 24.12 -4.75 0.93
CA PHE A 459 23.35 -4.35 -0.25
C PHE A 459 24.24 -3.84 -1.39
N ASP A 460 25.28 -3.08 -1.04
CA ASP A 460 26.26 -2.54 -1.99
C ASP A 460 27.00 -3.64 -2.74
N ASP A 461 27.44 -4.68 -2.04
CA ASP A 461 28.16 -5.82 -2.65
C ASP A 461 27.30 -6.55 -3.71
N ARG A 462 25.96 -6.53 -3.55
CA ARG A 462 24.99 -7.10 -4.50
C ARG A 462 24.73 -6.22 -5.73
N CYS A 463 25.18 -4.97 -5.72
CA CYS A 463 25.09 -4.05 -6.85
C CYS A 463 26.32 -4.11 -7.77
N SER A 464 27.33 -4.94 -7.45
CA SER A 464 28.58 -5.02 -8.20
C SER A 464 28.40 -5.27 -9.71
N GLY A 465 27.41 -6.07 -10.11
CA GLY A 465 27.08 -6.29 -11.54
C GLY A 465 26.35 -5.13 -12.22
N LEU A 466 25.82 -4.18 -11.45
CA LEU A 466 25.05 -3.03 -11.90
C LEU A 466 25.87 -1.73 -11.90
N SER A 467 27.00 -1.70 -11.18
CA SER A 467 27.92 -0.56 -11.11
C SER A 467 28.91 -0.54 -12.29
N GLY A 468 29.40 0.66 -12.64
CA GLY A 468 30.39 0.84 -13.71
C GLY A 468 29.85 0.65 -15.13
N LYS A 469 28.53 0.67 -15.30
CA LYS A 469 27.84 0.60 -16.59
C LYS A 469 27.31 1.99 -16.96
N PRO A 470 27.01 2.27 -18.25
CA PRO A 470 26.43 3.54 -18.65
C PRO A 470 25.11 3.86 -17.91
N TYR A 471 24.26 2.84 -17.69
CA TYR A 471 23.01 3.01 -16.96
C TYR A 471 23.18 3.22 -15.44
N SER A 472 24.36 2.97 -14.86
CA SER A 472 24.57 3.09 -13.41
C SER A 472 24.29 4.50 -12.88
N GLU A 473 24.45 5.51 -13.72
CA GLU A 473 24.11 6.91 -13.43
C GLU A 473 22.63 7.17 -13.14
N TYR A 474 21.77 6.35 -13.74
CA TYR A 474 20.32 6.49 -13.64
C TYR A 474 19.71 5.46 -12.70
N LEU A 475 20.51 4.51 -12.18
CA LEU A 475 20.01 3.43 -11.35
C LEU A 475 20.25 3.72 -9.86
N ILE A 476 19.19 3.67 -9.05
CA ILE A 476 19.17 4.12 -7.66
C ILE A 476 18.66 3.00 -6.73
N PRO A 477 19.54 2.29 -6.00
CA PRO A 477 19.13 1.30 -5.01
C PRO A 477 18.54 1.98 -3.79
N CYS A 478 17.34 1.58 -3.40
CA CYS A 478 16.61 2.12 -2.25
C CYS A 478 16.60 1.11 -1.12
N VAL A 479 17.09 1.52 0.06
CA VAL A 479 17.18 0.65 1.24
C VAL A 479 16.97 1.45 2.53
N PRO A 480 16.50 0.80 3.61
CA PRO A 480 15.82 -0.49 3.65
C PRO A 480 14.34 -0.38 3.22
N ASN A 481 13.69 -1.54 3.02
CA ASN A 481 12.24 -1.66 2.87
C ASN A 481 11.53 -1.37 4.19
N PHE A 482 10.27 -0.95 4.09
CA PHE A 482 9.46 -0.52 5.23
C PHE A 482 8.60 -1.67 5.77
N THR A 483 8.47 -1.77 7.08
CA THR A 483 7.70 -2.83 7.76
C THR A 483 6.33 -2.29 8.17
N ILE A 484 5.27 -2.93 7.65
CA ILE A 484 3.88 -2.66 8.03
C ILE A 484 3.44 -3.61 9.13
N ILE A 485 3.71 -4.90 8.97
CA ILE A 485 3.53 -5.91 10.02
C ILE A 485 4.83 -6.71 10.11
N PRO A 486 5.54 -6.68 11.26
CA PRO A 486 6.69 -7.54 11.49
C PRO A 486 6.31 -9.01 11.50
N LYS A 487 7.13 -9.89 10.93
CA LYS A 487 6.86 -11.33 10.87
C LYS A 487 6.63 -11.96 12.26
N ASP A 488 7.41 -11.55 13.25
CA ASP A 488 7.31 -12.03 14.63
C ASP A 488 6.06 -11.53 15.39
N LYS A 489 5.45 -10.44 14.91
CA LYS A 489 4.23 -9.84 15.48
C LYS A 489 2.98 -10.01 14.62
N SER A 490 3.02 -10.98 13.70
CA SER A 490 1.99 -11.17 12.68
C SER A 490 0.92 -12.22 13.02
N GLY A 491 1.00 -12.80 14.22
CA GLY A 491 0.07 -13.83 14.66
C GLY A 491 -1.30 -13.22 14.97
N VAL A 492 -2.33 -13.71 14.28
CA VAL A 492 -3.73 -13.37 14.52
C VAL A 492 -4.39 -14.49 15.29
N LYS A 493 -4.93 -14.19 16.47
CA LYS A 493 -5.74 -15.15 17.22
C LYS A 493 -7.13 -15.20 16.61
N LEU A 494 -7.55 -16.38 16.16
CA LEU A 494 -8.89 -16.58 15.62
C LEU A 494 -9.87 -16.90 16.76
N GLU A 495 -9.74 -18.08 17.36
CA GLU A 495 -10.60 -18.56 18.45
C GLU A 495 -9.97 -19.83 19.10
N SER A 496 -10.50 -20.28 20.24
CA SER A 496 -10.14 -21.60 20.80
C SER A 496 -11.05 -22.69 20.26
N LYS A 497 -10.53 -23.92 20.15
CA LYS A 497 -11.38 -25.11 19.93
C LYS A 497 -12.38 -25.29 21.07
N MET A 498 -13.54 -25.86 20.74
CA MET A 498 -14.49 -26.33 21.75
C MET A 498 -14.18 -27.76 22.16
N ILE A 499 -14.34 -28.01 23.44
CA ILE A 499 -14.23 -29.32 24.07
C ILE A 499 -15.51 -29.59 24.87
N ILE A 500 -15.75 -30.86 25.14
CA ILE A 500 -16.85 -31.29 26.02
C ILE A 500 -16.23 -31.56 27.38
N ASN A 501 -16.75 -30.90 28.41
CA ASN A 501 -16.30 -31.07 29.79
C ASN A 501 -16.93 -32.31 30.43
N GLU A 502 -16.59 -32.56 31.69
CA GLU A 502 -17.06 -33.72 32.46
C GLU A 502 -18.59 -33.74 32.67
N ASN A 503 -19.27 -32.59 32.51
CA ASN A 503 -20.71 -32.45 32.66
C ASN A 503 -21.48 -32.60 31.32
N GLU A 504 -20.83 -33.14 30.27
CA GLU A 504 -21.34 -33.20 28.90
C GLU A 504 -21.68 -31.82 28.28
N ALA A 505 -21.17 -30.74 28.88
CA ALA A 505 -21.35 -29.39 28.38
C ALA A 505 -20.17 -28.92 27.52
N ALA A 506 -20.45 -28.02 26.58
CA ALA A 506 -19.44 -27.45 25.69
C ALA A 506 -18.73 -26.27 26.37
N GLU A 507 -17.40 -26.29 26.39
CA GLU A 507 -16.58 -25.16 26.82
C GLU A 507 -15.46 -24.86 25.83
N LEU A 508 -14.95 -23.62 25.86
CA LEU A 508 -13.77 -23.26 25.08
C LEU A 508 -12.50 -23.76 25.77
N SER A 509 -11.65 -24.47 25.03
CA SER A 509 -10.39 -24.95 25.55
C SER A 509 -9.48 -23.80 25.98
N LYS A 510 -8.90 -23.95 27.17
CA LYS A 510 -7.87 -23.06 27.74
C LYS A 510 -6.45 -23.53 27.39
N ALA A 511 -6.30 -24.69 26.75
CA ALA A 511 -5.00 -25.22 26.36
C ALA A 511 -4.37 -24.35 25.27
N LYS A 512 -3.06 -24.10 25.36
CA LYS A 512 -2.35 -23.25 24.39
C LYS A 512 -2.34 -23.88 22.99
N GLU A 513 -2.27 -25.21 22.87
CA GLU A 513 -2.34 -25.91 21.58
C GLU A 513 -3.69 -25.78 20.86
N ASP A 514 -4.78 -25.50 21.60
CA ASP A 514 -6.13 -25.41 21.04
C ASP A 514 -6.52 -24.01 20.59
N ILE A 515 -5.64 -23.03 20.80
CA ILE A 515 -5.82 -21.67 20.28
C ILE A 515 -5.46 -21.67 18.79
N MET A 516 -6.47 -21.54 17.94
CA MET A 516 -6.26 -21.40 16.50
C MET A 516 -5.68 -20.03 16.19
N LYS A 517 -4.48 -20.03 15.60
CA LYS A 517 -3.80 -18.83 15.10
C LYS A 517 -3.58 -18.91 13.60
N LEU A 518 -3.65 -17.75 12.97
CA LEU A 518 -3.28 -17.46 11.59
C LEU A 518 -2.01 -16.60 11.60
N TRP A 519 -1.13 -16.76 10.62
CA TRP A 519 0.13 -16.00 10.54
C TRP A 519 0.22 -15.28 9.20
N ILE A 520 0.31 -13.96 9.24
CA ILE A 520 0.54 -13.12 8.07
C ILE A 520 2.06 -13.03 7.93
N ASP A 521 2.73 -13.74 7.02
CA ASP A 521 4.21 -13.86 6.94
C ASP A 521 4.98 -12.53 6.71
N GLY A 522 4.86 -11.55 7.61
CA GLY A 522 5.21 -10.14 7.44
C GLY A 522 4.43 -9.44 6.31
N VAL A 523 4.28 -8.13 6.42
CA VAL A 523 3.82 -7.26 5.32
C VAL A 523 4.75 -6.06 5.24
N TYR A 524 5.27 -5.77 4.05
CA TYR A 524 6.27 -4.73 3.86
C TYR A 524 5.95 -3.87 2.63
N ILE A 525 6.59 -2.70 2.54
CA ILE A 525 6.55 -1.82 1.37
C ILE A 525 7.95 -1.71 0.80
N GLY A 526 8.08 -1.89 -0.52
CA GLY A 526 9.32 -1.70 -1.24
C GLY A 526 9.81 -0.25 -1.15
N ALA A 527 11.07 -0.07 -0.79
CA ALA A 527 11.69 1.24 -0.58
C ALA A 527 11.65 2.15 -1.83
N ALA A 528 11.62 1.55 -3.02
CA ALA A 528 11.59 2.26 -4.29
C ALA A 528 10.34 3.13 -4.46
N TYR A 529 9.19 2.66 -3.98
CA TYR A 529 7.93 3.41 -4.03
C TYR A 529 8.01 4.71 -3.22
N VAL A 530 8.48 4.59 -1.97
CA VAL A 530 8.62 5.74 -1.08
C VAL A 530 9.69 6.71 -1.60
N ALA A 531 10.82 6.18 -2.08
CA ALA A 531 11.91 7.02 -2.59
C ALA A 531 11.47 7.82 -3.82
N ALA A 532 10.88 7.15 -4.82
CA ALA A 532 10.40 7.79 -6.03
C ALA A 532 9.28 8.80 -5.74
N GLY A 533 8.31 8.46 -4.88
CA GLY A 533 7.23 9.37 -4.48
C GLY A 533 7.74 10.60 -3.74
N PHE A 534 8.73 10.41 -2.86
CA PHE A 534 9.35 11.47 -2.10
C PHE A 534 10.15 12.40 -3.00
N VAL A 535 10.96 11.84 -3.91
CA VAL A 535 11.71 12.61 -4.91
C VAL A 535 10.78 13.38 -5.82
N ALA A 536 9.73 12.74 -6.33
CA ALA A 536 8.71 13.36 -7.15
C ALA A 536 7.99 14.52 -6.43
N SER A 537 7.78 14.40 -5.12
CA SER A 537 7.09 15.41 -4.32
C SER A 537 7.91 16.69 -4.19
N TYR A 538 9.20 16.59 -3.84
CA TYR A 538 10.05 17.77 -3.69
C TYR A 538 10.47 18.43 -5.02
N GLN A 539 10.06 17.87 -6.17
CA GLN A 539 10.13 18.61 -7.43
C GLN A 539 9.14 19.78 -7.46
N SER A 540 8.01 19.70 -6.75
CA SER A 540 7.03 20.77 -6.65
C SER A 540 7.57 21.95 -5.85
N PRO A 541 7.61 23.17 -6.43
CA PRO A 541 7.94 24.36 -5.67
C PRO A 541 6.93 24.61 -4.55
N GLU A 542 5.64 24.31 -4.77
CA GLU A 542 4.61 24.47 -3.74
C GLU A 542 4.84 23.53 -2.55
N TYR A 543 5.25 22.28 -2.81
CA TYR A 543 5.66 21.37 -1.75
C TYR A 543 6.87 21.90 -0.97
N LEU A 544 7.94 22.35 -1.65
CA LEU A 544 9.11 22.92 -0.98
C LEU A 544 8.76 24.17 -0.18
N LYS A 545 7.79 24.96 -0.64
CA LYS A 545 7.34 26.19 0.01
C LYS A 545 6.71 25.95 1.38
N GLU A 546 6.08 24.80 1.61
CA GLU A 546 5.57 24.42 2.94
C GLU A 546 6.69 24.39 3.99
N TYR A 547 7.91 23.99 3.59
CA TYR A 547 9.04 23.81 4.50
C TYR A 547 10.02 24.98 4.51
N PHE A 548 10.26 25.61 3.35
CA PHE A 548 11.27 26.66 3.17
C PHE A 548 10.67 28.06 3.00
N LYS A 549 9.33 28.17 2.89
CA LYS A 549 8.57 29.43 2.87
C LYS A 549 9.05 30.40 1.79
N LYS A 550 9.76 31.47 2.18
CA LYS A 550 10.19 32.54 1.25
C LYS A 550 11.44 32.18 0.45
N ASP A 551 12.13 31.12 0.82
CA ASP A 551 13.38 30.68 0.19
C ASP A 551 13.15 29.78 -1.05
N VAL A 552 11.97 29.89 -1.67
CA VAL A 552 11.54 29.07 -2.80
C VAL A 552 11.03 29.97 -3.91
N ASP A 553 11.54 29.76 -5.12
CA ASP A 553 11.03 30.41 -6.32
C ASP A 553 9.89 29.58 -6.91
N THR A 554 8.68 30.13 -7.01
CA THR A 554 7.51 29.36 -7.46
C THR A 554 7.54 29.01 -8.94
N ASP A 555 8.41 29.64 -9.74
CA ASP A 555 8.51 29.34 -11.17
C ASP A 555 9.51 28.20 -11.44
N LEU A 556 10.39 27.87 -10.49
CA LEU A 556 11.43 26.86 -10.69
C LEU A 556 11.05 25.51 -10.07
N PRO A 557 11.27 24.38 -10.77
CA PRO A 557 11.13 23.07 -10.15
C PRO A 557 12.29 22.76 -9.20
N GLY A 558 12.07 21.84 -8.26
CA GLY A 558 13.06 21.37 -7.30
C GLY A 558 14.13 20.41 -7.85
N VAL A 559 14.52 20.51 -9.12
CA VAL A 559 15.43 19.56 -9.79
C VAL A 559 16.85 19.53 -9.20
N ARG A 560 17.30 20.66 -8.65
CA ARG A 560 18.62 20.86 -8.04
C ARG A 560 18.62 20.69 -6.52
N PHE A 561 17.44 20.50 -5.93
CA PHE A 561 17.28 20.35 -4.48
C PHE A 561 18.11 19.16 -3.98
N ASP A 562 19.08 19.44 -3.11
CA ASP A 562 19.93 18.43 -2.50
C ASP A 562 19.39 18.07 -1.12
N ILE A 563 18.75 16.92 -1.00
CA ILE A 563 18.20 16.42 0.27
C ILE A 563 19.29 16.18 1.34
N GLU A 564 20.54 15.91 0.93
CA GLU A 564 21.66 15.68 1.84
C GLU A 564 22.29 16.98 2.35
N ALA A 565 21.93 18.14 1.79
CA ALA A 565 22.54 19.40 2.15
C ALA A 565 22.00 19.95 3.48
N LYS A 566 22.92 20.36 4.38
CA LYS A 566 22.60 21.02 5.66
C LYS A 566 21.54 20.23 6.45
N ASN A 567 20.42 20.87 6.79
CA ASN A 567 19.32 20.29 7.55
C ASN A 567 18.12 19.95 6.64
N ASN A 568 18.33 19.80 5.33
CA ASN A 568 17.23 19.58 4.39
C ASN A 568 16.46 18.29 4.70
N SER A 569 17.17 17.20 5.03
CA SER A 569 16.57 15.92 5.44
C SER A 569 15.82 15.97 6.78
N LEU A 570 16.09 16.97 7.63
CA LEU A 570 15.35 17.20 8.88
C LEU A 570 14.06 17.98 8.62
N LYS A 571 14.06 18.90 7.65
CA LYS A 571 12.89 19.70 7.27
C LYS A 571 11.95 18.90 6.38
N VAL A 572 12.50 18.35 5.30
CA VAL A 572 11.78 17.57 4.30
C VAL A 572 12.08 16.10 4.56
N HIS A 573 11.06 15.37 4.96
CA HIS A 573 11.16 13.99 5.43
C HIS A 573 9.94 13.20 4.94
N THR A 574 10.03 11.87 4.93
CA THR A 574 8.96 11.02 4.38
C THR A 574 7.72 11.05 5.28
N THR A 575 6.58 10.59 4.77
CA THR A 575 5.37 10.38 5.61
C THR A 575 5.38 9.05 6.36
N MET A 576 6.45 8.27 6.26
CA MET A 576 6.57 6.97 6.92
C MET A 576 7.04 7.13 8.36
N SER A 577 6.33 6.50 9.30
CA SER A 577 6.72 6.50 10.73
C SER A 577 8.02 5.76 10.97
N LYS A 578 8.80 6.19 11.96
CA LYS A 578 9.99 5.45 12.43
C LYS A 578 9.72 3.98 12.73
N GLU A 579 10.74 3.16 12.55
CA GLU A 579 10.69 1.71 12.76
C GLU A 579 11.58 1.24 13.90
N ILE A 580 12.74 1.89 14.05
CA ILE A 580 13.75 1.59 15.07
C ILE A 580 14.22 2.90 15.72
N THR A 581 15.02 2.81 16.79
CA THR A 581 15.57 3.97 17.50
C THR A 581 16.66 4.71 16.72
N GLY A 582 17.28 4.05 15.75
CA GLY A 582 18.35 4.58 14.92
C GLY A 582 19.42 3.52 14.63
N PHE A 583 20.33 3.84 13.72
CA PHE A 583 21.50 3.06 13.42
C PHE A 583 22.64 3.35 14.42
N THR A 584 23.45 2.33 14.67
CA THR A 584 24.68 2.49 15.46
C THR A 584 25.70 3.34 14.70
N ASN A 585 26.67 3.94 15.41
CA ASN A 585 27.73 4.72 14.78
C ASN A 585 28.52 3.89 13.74
N SER A 586 28.75 2.61 14.01
CA SER A 586 29.42 1.72 13.06
C SER A 586 28.66 1.61 11.72
N VAL A 587 27.33 1.52 11.77
CA VAL A 587 26.51 1.45 10.55
C VAL A 587 26.50 2.80 9.83
N LYS A 588 26.41 3.91 10.57
CA LYS A 588 26.51 5.27 10.01
C LYS A 588 27.86 5.51 9.31
N ASP A 589 28.95 5.08 9.94
CA ASP A 589 30.29 5.19 9.38
C ASP A 589 30.44 4.34 8.10
N ASP A 590 29.87 3.13 8.07
CA ASP A 590 29.82 2.29 6.85
C ASP A 590 29.03 2.98 5.73
N ILE A 591 27.87 3.57 6.04
CA ILE A 591 27.06 4.34 5.08
C ILE A 591 27.86 5.54 4.53
N ASN A 592 28.52 6.31 5.40
CA ASN A 592 29.29 7.47 4.96
C ASN A 592 30.54 7.09 4.16
N LYS A 593 31.23 6.02 4.55
CA LYS A 593 32.42 5.53 3.85
C LYS A 593 32.10 5.05 2.44
N ARG A 594 30.99 4.33 2.27
CA ARG A 594 30.57 3.81 0.95
C ARG A 594 29.85 4.87 0.12
N GLY A 595 29.08 5.74 0.77
CA GLY A 595 28.22 6.72 0.10
C GLY A 595 27.18 6.04 -0.80
N PHE A 596 26.73 4.85 -0.45
CA PHE A 596 25.90 3.99 -1.31
C PHE A 596 24.42 4.33 -1.23
N GLY A 597 23.77 4.39 -2.40
CA GLY A 597 22.32 4.30 -2.57
C GLY A 597 21.45 5.42 -2.00
N PHE A 598 20.15 5.20 -2.12
CA PHE A 598 19.11 5.96 -1.43
C PHE A 598 18.82 5.28 -0.09
N VAL A 599 19.41 5.80 0.98
CA VAL A 599 19.38 5.20 2.32
C VAL A 599 18.41 5.96 3.20
N PHE A 600 17.34 5.30 3.60
CA PHE A 600 16.42 5.79 4.61
C PHE A 600 16.99 5.59 6.02
N SER A 601 16.50 6.42 6.94
CA SER A 601 17.04 6.50 8.30
C SER A 601 15.93 6.76 9.30
N SER A 602 15.94 5.96 10.36
CA SER A 602 14.94 5.99 11.45
C SER A 602 15.48 6.69 12.71
N GLU A 603 16.41 7.63 12.54
CA GLU A 603 17.15 8.26 13.64
C GLU A 603 16.28 9.17 14.51
N ASN A 604 16.55 9.17 15.81
CA ASN A 604 16.08 10.23 16.70
C ASN A 604 16.75 11.56 16.36
N ALA A 605 15.93 12.49 15.88
CA ALA A 605 16.35 13.83 15.50
C ALA A 605 15.37 14.86 16.04
N VAL A 606 15.91 16.04 16.34
CA VAL A 606 15.17 17.20 16.83
C VAL A 606 15.48 18.36 15.91
N LEU A 607 14.46 19.06 15.46
CA LEU A 607 14.59 20.30 14.70
C LEU A 607 13.74 21.37 15.39
N ASP A 608 14.35 22.51 15.70
CA ASP A 608 13.68 23.66 16.34
C ASP A 608 12.92 23.32 17.64
N GLY A 609 13.38 22.30 18.38
CA GLY A 609 12.76 21.83 19.63
C GLY A 609 11.69 20.76 19.46
N GLU A 610 11.33 20.40 18.22
CA GLU A 610 10.35 19.36 17.90
C GLU A 610 11.05 18.04 17.53
N ASN A 611 10.53 16.94 18.08
CA ASN A 611 11.00 15.60 17.73
C ASN A 611 10.48 15.22 16.34
N ILE A 612 11.38 14.82 15.45
CA ILE A 612 11.00 14.24 14.17
C ILE A 612 10.61 12.79 14.41
N SER A 613 9.36 12.41 14.12
CA SER A 613 8.84 11.05 14.30
C SER A 613 8.77 10.23 13.00
N HIS A 614 9.11 10.84 11.86
CA HIS A 614 9.13 10.15 10.57
C HIS A 614 10.53 9.73 10.15
N ILE A 615 10.57 8.85 9.14
CA ILE A 615 11.77 8.37 8.49
C ILE A 615 12.34 9.48 7.60
N MET A 616 13.65 9.71 7.75
CA MET A 616 14.41 10.70 6.99
C MET A 616 15.27 10.03 5.92
N VAL A 617 15.89 10.83 5.07
CA VAL A 617 16.85 10.38 4.07
C VAL A 617 18.26 10.69 4.55
N TYR A 618 19.12 9.67 4.61
CA TYR A 618 20.52 9.78 5.03
C TYR A 618 21.48 9.95 3.85
N LYS A 619 21.23 9.23 2.76
CA LYS A 619 21.91 9.37 1.45
C LYS A 619 20.92 9.26 0.32
N ALA A 620 21.18 9.94 -0.78
CA ALA A 620 20.43 9.92 -2.03
C ALA A 620 21.40 9.83 -3.22
N ARG A 621 21.88 8.61 -3.49
CA ARG A 621 23.00 8.34 -4.42
C ARG A 621 22.62 7.30 -5.47
N ASN A 622 23.12 7.46 -6.70
CA ASN A 622 22.98 6.49 -7.79
C ASN A 622 24.13 5.46 -7.76
N LEU A 623 24.27 4.63 -8.80
CA LEU A 623 25.37 3.65 -8.93
C LEU A 623 26.56 4.14 -9.77
N LYS A 624 26.61 5.43 -10.15
CA LYS A 624 27.77 5.99 -10.84
C LYS A 624 28.88 6.29 -9.84
N LEU A 625 29.97 5.54 -9.97
CA LEU A 625 31.16 5.72 -9.15
C LEU A 625 32.02 6.85 -9.73
N SER A 626 32.30 7.89 -8.94
CA SER A 626 33.19 9.00 -9.32
C SER A 626 34.08 9.37 -8.13
N GLY A 627 35.39 9.33 -8.32
CA GLY A 627 36.35 9.68 -7.27
C GLY A 627 36.26 8.82 -6.00
N GLY A 628 35.81 7.56 -6.11
CA GLY A 628 35.71 6.62 -4.99
C GLY A 628 34.40 6.69 -4.18
N SER A 629 33.41 7.50 -4.61
CA SER A 629 32.08 7.54 -4.01
C SER A 629 31.00 7.58 -5.10
N TYR A 630 29.78 7.24 -4.73
CA TYR A 630 28.63 7.32 -5.63
C TYR A 630 28.11 8.76 -5.77
N GLU A 631 27.54 9.08 -6.93
CA GLU A 631 27.10 10.44 -7.27
C GLU A 631 25.72 10.76 -6.64
N PRO A 632 25.51 11.99 -6.10
CA PRO A 632 24.18 12.46 -5.72
C PRO A 632 23.20 12.48 -6.90
N ILE A 633 21.99 11.98 -6.68
CA ILE A 633 20.96 11.88 -7.73
C ILE A 633 20.53 13.25 -8.28
N TYR A 634 20.59 14.31 -7.48
CA TYR A 634 20.20 15.65 -7.92
C TYR A 634 21.09 16.17 -9.06
N LYS A 635 22.35 15.72 -9.15
CA LYS A 635 23.27 16.16 -10.21
C LYS A 635 22.83 15.63 -11.56
N THR A 636 22.46 14.35 -11.62
CA THR A 636 21.87 13.73 -12.81
C THR A 636 20.52 14.37 -13.14
N GLN A 637 19.65 14.57 -12.16
CA GLN A 637 18.35 15.25 -12.35
C GLN A 637 18.51 16.66 -12.94
N THR A 638 19.41 17.46 -12.38
CA THR A 638 19.66 18.84 -12.82
C THR A 638 20.24 18.86 -14.23
N ALA A 639 21.17 17.95 -14.53
CA ALA A 639 21.79 17.85 -15.84
C ALA A 639 20.76 17.50 -16.93
N ASN A 640 19.92 16.50 -16.70
CA ASN A 640 18.83 16.12 -17.61
C ASN A 640 17.84 17.28 -17.82
N TYR A 641 17.52 18.02 -16.75
CA TYR A 641 16.65 19.20 -16.86
C TYR A 641 17.27 20.30 -17.72
N ILE A 642 18.56 20.60 -17.50
CA ILE A 642 19.29 21.61 -18.27
C ILE A 642 19.37 21.22 -19.74
N GLU A 643 19.67 19.95 -20.05
CA GLU A 643 19.72 19.45 -21.42
C GLU A 643 18.38 19.63 -22.15
N ARG A 644 17.28 19.27 -21.49
CA ARG A 644 15.92 19.41 -22.06
C ARG A 644 15.54 20.88 -22.27
N ILE A 645 15.82 21.75 -21.30
CA ILE A 645 15.61 23.19 -21.47
C ILE A 645 16.48 23.76 -22.60
N LEU A 646 17.72 23.31 -22.71
CA LEU A 646 18.61 23.72 -23.79
C LEU A 646 18.05 23.30 -25.15
N ARG A 647 17.65 22.04 -25.31
CA ARG A 647 17.01 21.53 -26.53
C ARG A 647 15.82 22.40 -26.93
N HIS A 648 14.90 22.63 -25.99
CA HIS A 648 13.71 23.45 -26.21
C HIS A 648 14.03 24.90 -26.58
N ALA A 649 14.85 25.57 -25.76
CA ALA A 649 15.14 27.00 -25.90
C ALA A 649 15.96 27.31 -27.15
N THR A 650 16.73 26.33 -27.64
CA THR A 650 17.57 26.49 -28.84
C THR A 650 16.89 26.01 -30.12
N GLY A 651 15.73 25.35 -30.02
CA GLY A 651 15.01 24.78 -31.16
C GLY A 651 15.74 23.56 -31.71
N ASP A 652 16.00 22.60 -30.82
CA ASP A 652 16.76 21.36 -31.05
C ASP A 652 18.25 21.61 -31.34
N PHE A 653 18.94 22.20 -30.35
CA PHE A 653 20.39 22.40 -30.32
C PHE A 653 20.98 23.18 -31.51
N LYS A 654 20.24 24.15 -32.06
CA LYS A 654 20.76 25.01 -33.13
C LYS A 654 21.93 25.87 -32.66
N SER A 655 23.06 25.81 -33.35
CA SER A 655 24.32 26.47 -32.96
C SER A 655 24.16 27.97 -32.68
N GLU A 656 23.38 28.68 -33.50
CA GLU A 656 23.13 30.12 -33.36
C GLU A 656 22.38 30.50 -32.07
N ASN A 657 21.59 29.57 -31.52
CA ASN A 657 20.78 29.80 -30.32
C ASN A 657 21.49 29.33 -29.06
N ILE A 658 22.39 28.35 -29.16
CA ILE A 658 23.25 27.93 -28.04
C ILE A 658 24.08 29.10 -27.52
N GLY A 659 24.70 29.89 -28.41
CA GLY A 659 25.45 31.09 -27.98
C GLY A 659 24.58 32.11 -27.25
N LYS A 660 23.31 32.28 -27.66
CA LYS A 660 22.35 33.18 -26.98
C LYS A 660 21.98 32.65 -25.60
N PHE A 661 21.77 31.33 -25.48
CA PHE A 661 21.41 30.66 -24.23
C PHE A 661 22.44 30.91 -23.11
N PHE A 662 23.73 30.81 -23.46
CA PHE A 662 24.86 30.96 -22.54
C PHE A 662 25.41 32.39 -22.44
N SER A 663 24.84 33.35 -23.17
CA SER A 663 25.30 34.75 -23.16
C SER A 663 25.10 35.44 -21.80
N ASN A 664 25.84 36.51 -21.56
CA ASN A 664 25.67 37.36 -20.36
C ASN A 664 24.53 38.39 -20.48
N ASN A 665 23.68 38.28 -21.51
CA ASN A 665 22.51 39.13 -21.63
C ASN A 665 21.54 38.83 -20.46
N PRO A 666 20.99 39.82 -19.76
CA PRO A 666 20.02 39.60 -18.68
C PRO A 666 18.82 38.72 -19.07
N SER A 667 18.43 38.69 -20.35
CA SER A 667 17.33 37.86 -20.85
C SER A 667 17.76 36.44 -21.27
N SER A 668 19.04 36.09 -21.17
CA SER A 668 19.50 34.73 -21.49
C SER A 668 19.07 33.74 -20.40
N GLN A 669 18.89 32.48 -20.76
CA GLN A 669 18.47 31.46 -19.80
C GLN A 669 19.50 31.28 -18.68
N LYS A 670 20.80 31.32 -19.03
CA LYS A 670 21.89 31.32 -18.05
C LYS A 670 21.72 32.47 -17.04
N SER A 671 21.62 33.72 -17.51
CA SER A 671 21.48 34.88 -16.62
C SER A 671 20.24 34.81 -15.73
N VAL A 672 19.10 34.33 -16.26
CA VAL A 672 17.88 34.14 -15.47
C VAL A 672 18.11 33.15 -14.33
N TRP A 673 18.73 32.00 -14.59
CA TRP A 673 19.07 31.04 -13.52
C TRP A 673 20.06 31.61 -12.51
N LEU A 674 21.08 32.34 -12.96
CA LEU A 674 22.05 33.00 -12.08
C LEU A 674 21.39 34.06 -11.17
N SER A 675 20.35 34.74 -11.64
CA SER A 675 19.64 35.75 -10.83
C SER A 675 18.84 35.15 -9.66
N LYS A 676 18.47 33.87 -9.76
CA LYS A 676 17.63 33.14 -8.78
C LYS A 676 18.43 32.27 -7.79
N ARG A 677 19.77 32.38 -7.79
CA ARG A 677 20.74 31.57 -7.03
C ARG A 677 20.54 31.46 -5.52
N SER A 678 19.83 32.42 -4.92
CA SER A 678 19.60 32.45 -3.47
C SER A 678 18.55 31.44 -3.02
N ASN A 679 17.64 31.02 -3.91
CA ASN A 679 16.52 30.13 -3.56
C ASN A 679 16.98 28.67 -3.45
N ILE A 680 16.31 27.90 -2.60
CA ILE A 680 16.63 26.48 -2.35
C ILE A 680 16.43 25.58 -3.58
N ASN A 681 15.54 25.96 -4.50
CA ASN A 681 15.24 25.28 -5.75
C ASN A 681 15.86 25.96 -6.99
N ALA A 682 16.88 26.79 -6.79
CA ALA A 682 17.61 27.38 -7.91
C ALA A 682 18.25 26.29 -8.80
N ILE A 683 18.09 26.40 -10.12
CA ILE A 683 18.68 25.46 -11.09
C ILE A 683 20.21 25.49 -11.03
N LEU A 684 20.78 26.68 -10.85
CA LEU A 684 22.19 26.90 -10.53
C LEU A 684 22.25 27.46 -9.11
N GLY A 685 22.82 26.69 -8.17
CA GLY A 685 22.96 27.09 -6.78
C GLY A 685 24.10 28.08 -6.56
N ALA A 686 24.29 28.48 -5.30
CA ALA A 686 25.44 29.29 -4.89
C ALA A 686 26.75 28.51 -5.10
N GLY A 687 27.63 29.03 -5.96
CA GLY A 687 28.89 28.38 -6.34
C GLY A 687 28.79 27.43 -7.54
N ASP A 688 27.58 27.23 -8.09
CA ASP A 688 27.41 26.48 -9.33
C ASP A 688 27.62 27.41 -10.53
N ASP A 689 28.16 26.89 -11.63
CA ASP A 689 28.25 27.60 -12.92
C ASP A 689 28.03 26.62 -14.08
N ILE A 690 27.75 27.18 -15.26
CA ILE A 690 27.57 26.40 -16.48
C ILE A 690 28.31 27.06 -17.64
N THR A 691 29.12 26.28 -18.34
CA THR A 691 29.89 26.70 -19.51
C THR A 691 29.63 25.74 -20.67
N TYR A 692 30.00 26.17 -21.87
CA TYR A 692 29.88 25.34 -23.07
C TYR A 692 31.11 25.51 -23.96
N GLU A 693 31.40 24.48 -24.72
CA GLU A 693 32.41 24.43 -25.77
C GLU A 693 31.78 23.78 -27.00
N ALA A 694 31.65 24.54 -28.09
CA ALA A 694 31.09 24.06 -29.33
C ALA A 694 32.20 23.64 -30.30
N ASP A 695 32.22 22.36 -30.69
CA ASP A 695 33.08 21.86 -31.76
C ASP A 695 32.25 21.70 -33.03
N GLU A 696 32.25 22.74 -33.87
CA GLU A 696 31.53 22.74 -35.15
C GLU A 696 32.06 21.71 -36.16
N THR A 697 33.29 21.22 -35.96
CA THR A 697 33.95 20.21 -36.80
C THR A 697 33.47 18.81 -36.46
N ALA A 698 33.38 18.50 -35.16
CA ALA A 698 32.86 17.24 -34.65
C ALA A 698 31.31 17.21 -34.61
N GLY A 699 30.66 18.37 -34.75
CA GLY A 699 29.20 18.49 -34.72
C GLY A 699 28.61 18.28 -33.33
N VAL A 700 29.39 18.58 -32.28
CA VAL A 700 28.99 18.37 -30.88
C VAL A 700 29.27 19.62 -30.03
N CYS A 701 28.43 19.84 -29.02
CA CYS A 701 28.60 20.86 -28.01
C CYS A 701 28.76 20.18 -26.65
N THR A 702 29.90 20.42 -26.02
CA THR A 702 30.17 19.97 -24.66
C THR A 702 29.69 21.03 -23.69
N ILE A 703 28.87 20.65 -22.71
CA ILE A 703 28.37 21.52 -21.65
C ILE A 703 29.01 21.05 -20.35
N GLU A 704 29.68 21.95 -19.66
CA GLU A 704 30.23 21.67 -18.33
C GLU A 704 29.38 22.35 -17.27
N ILE A 705 28.81 21.56 -16.37
CA ILE A 705 28.07 22.01 -15.20
C ILE A 705 28.97 21.84 -13.98
N SER A 706 29.32 22.94 -13.35
CA SER A 706 30.06 22.96 -12.10
C SER A 706 29.09 22.97 -10.92
N PHE A 707 29.14 21.94 -10.08
CA PHE A 707 28.43 21.81 -8.81
C PHE A 707 29.41 22.05 -7.65
N GLY A 708 29.78 23.31 -7.41
CA GLY A 708 30.87 23.68 -6.50
C GLY A 708 32.19 23.01 -6.89
N ASN A 709 32.60 21.97 -6.16
CA ASN A 709 33.88 21.28 -6.37
C ASN A 709 33.80 20.08 -7.35
N ALA A 710 32.62 19.78 -7.90
CA ALA A 710 32.43 18.67 -8.83
C ALA A 710 32.01 19.20 -10.20
N ILE A 711 32.56 18.63 -11.26
CA ILE A 711 32.20 18.97 -12.65
C ILE A 711 31.46 17.80 -13.27
N LYS A 712 30.36 18.09 -13.97
CA LYS A 712 29.61 17.14 -14.77
C LYS A 712 29.60 17.62 -16.21
N ARG A 713 29.87 16.71 -17.15
CA ARG A 713 29.90 17.00 -18.58
C ARG A 713 28.70 16.36 -19.25
N LEU A 714 28.08 17.11 -20.15
CA LEU A 714 27.06 16.65 -21.08
C LEU A 714 27.56 16.92 -22.50
N GLU A 715 27.29 16.00 -23.42
CA GLU A 715 27.56 16.19 -24.83
C GLU A 715 26.23 16.19 -25.57
N VAL A 716 25.97 17.24 -26.35
CA VAL A 716 24.75 17.38 -27.16
C VAL A 716 25.13 17.60 -28.63
N PRO A 717 24.31 17.16 -29.59
CA PRO A 717 24.57 17.41 -31.00
C PRO A 717 24.47 18.90 -31.34
N LEU A 718 25.22 19.35 -32.35
CA LEU A 718 25.10 20.69 -32.93
C LEU A 718 24.34 20.62 -34.25
N ASN A 719 23.11 21.11 -34.27
CA ASN A 719 22.28 21.15 -35.47
C ASN A 719 22.52 22.48 -36.23
N ARG A 720 22.81 22.39 -37.53
CA ARG A 720 22.93 23.58 -38.40
C ARG A 720 21.54 23.97 -38.90
N ALA A 721 21.29 25.27 -39.05
CA ALA A 721 20.02 25.76 -39.58
C ALA A 721 19.86 25.33 -41.05
N GLY A 722 19.04 24.30 -41.32
CA GLY A 722 18.69 23.90 -42.69
C GLY A 722 18.55 22.41 -43.01
N GLU A 723 18.69 21.50 -42.04
CA GLU A 723 18.34 20.07 -42.19
C GLU A 723 17.09 19.70 -41.38
#